data_AF-R7IN90-F1
#
_entry.id   AF-R7IN90-F1
#
_cell.length_a   1.000
_cell.length_b   1.000
_cell.length_c   1.000
_cell.angle_alpha   90.00
_cell.angle_beta   90.00
_cell.angle_gamma   90.00
#
_symmetry.space_group_name_H-M   'P 1'
#
loop_
_entity.id
_entity.type
_entity.pdbx_description
1 polymer ?
#
loop_
_entity_poly.entity_id
_entity_poly.type
_entity_poly.pdbx_seq_one_letter_code
_entity_poly.pdbx_strand_id
1 'polypeptide(L)'
;MSYNLLDEPWIPVAGHEPVSLQAIFSDESLRHLGGNPVEKISVMNLLLAISQAACTPDNEEEWRQLGADLKKFGERCLSYLRSRRDLFELYGDKPFLQFPAIKLKISEPQKIGGLYPHIATGNTTVLTQRQLDHSFTDAEKAVALLVQMNFSLGGKRTDNSFSLSAGYSLKKTSAKPGSGVGYNGFLHTYCFGKSILETISMNTFTEEEIEDSNLFPSGVGTPPWDAMPKGEDDEIAQDLKESLEGQLLSMNRFCLLDKNGIYITEGIVLNDGSVDPSTLLKKNKKNVFRCEEVHPEKRPWRDLVALTSCLDSQSDNNSICWRLNLALSKLAYARESVGIWSGGLQVTFSMGTQKVSSTNDYVESAVEIYPHERWFRTYKTEFAYLEEMDRTLQRSVREYVMPYGSSSGAGNLADASKLAGRASLLFWERCDPLKQRIINLCRNNESPKLRSRIDDIVLDIFNIVCPKTSSRQLLDWARAYPSVGRARWARSRSPKMEVFISRILQIIKQSKGDAAALRRAFNPATQYEAWPILIPILTQEKVDLKSDEKDAYFLVAAALAQSKVETDGNQDLGKALAVCFANSGNGGESSHSPGAQRLQRLLSCDSLSEACRVLRPMLHLIQSQGNAHLSYSQLLEDLRDFRFDTGRERVKMQWAISFYGRSADSSNEEAV
;
A
#
# COMPACT_ATOMS: atom_id res chain seq x y z
N MET A 1 22.70 -34.12 -27.97
CA MET A 1 23.09 -33.01 -27.09
C MET A 1 22.75 -33.47 -25.70
N SER A 2 23.68 -33.45 -24.75
CA SER A 2 23.41 -33.77 -23.34
C SER A 2 23.55 -32.47 -22.56
N TYR A 3 22.60 -32.24 -21.65
CA TYR A 3 22.55 -31.07 -20.79
C TYR A 3 21.83 -31.51 -19.53
N ASN A 4 22.60 -31.88 -18.50
CA ASN A 4 22.05 -32.45 -17.28
C ASN A 4 21.80 -31.34 -16.26
N LEU A 5 20.54 -31.16 -15.84
CA LEU A 5 20.13 -30.11 -14.91
C LEU A 5 20.73 -30.27 -13.50
N LEU A 6 21.24 -31.46 -13.16
CA LEU A 6 21.94 -31.71 -11.90
C LEU A 6 23.30 -31.02 -11.86
N ASP A 7 24.04 -31.10 -12.97
CA ASP A 7 25.46 -30.75 -13.05
C ASP A 7 25.68 -29.40 -13.72
N GLU A 8 24.90 -29.09 -14.77
CA GLU A 8 25.04 -27.89 -15.58
C GLU A 8 24.36 -26.68 -14.93
N PRO A 9 24.91 -25.46 -15.07
CA PRO A 9 24.33 -24.24 -14.51
C PRO A 9 23.10 -23.78 -15.29
N TRP A 10 21.94 -23.65 -14.64
CA TRP A 10 20.72 -23.17 -15.30
C TRP A 10 19.78 -22.37 -14.40
N ILE A 11 19.90 -22.50 -13.07
CA ILE A 11 19.04 -21.86 -12.09
C ILE A 11 19.51 -20.42 -11.89
N PRO A 12 18.69 -19.40 -12.20
CA PRO A 12 19.07 -18.02 -11.93
C PRO A 12 19.17 -17.76 -10.42
N VAL A 13 20.26 -17.12 -9.97
CA VAL A 13 20.47 -16.70 -8.59
C VAL A 13 20.83 -15.22 -8.57
N ALA A 14 20.22 -14.45 -7.67
CA ALA A 14 20.41 -13.00 -7.63
C ALA A 14 21.86 -12.63 -7.27
N GLY A 15 22.56 -11.93 -8.17
CA GLY A 15 23.95 -11.50 -7.98
C GLY A 15 25.00 -12.55 -8.36
N HIS A 16 24.60 -13.66 -8.98
CA HIS A 16 25.48 -14.72 -9.44
C HIS A 16 25.15 -15.09 -10.90
N GLU A 17 26.09 -15.73 -11.59
CA GLU A 17 25.79 -16.49 -12.81
C GLU A 17 24.82 -17.64 -12.47
N PRO A 18 24.09 -18.20 -13.45
CA PRO A 18 23.25 -19.37 -13.22
C PRO A 18 24.03 -20.51 -12.56
N VAL A 19 23.35 -21.29 -11.72
CA VAL A 19 23.94 -22.41 -10.96
C VAL A 19 23.19 -23.72 -11.22
N SER A 20 23.80 -24.85 -10.89
CA SER A 20 23.20 -26.17 -11.06
C SER A 20 22.34 -26.56 -9.84
N LEU A 21 21.53 -27.62 -9.97
CA LEU A 21 20.82 -28.18 -8.80
C LEU A 21 21.81 -28.66 -7.74
N GLN A 22 22.96 -29.21 -8.14
CA GLN A 22 23.99 -29.62 -7.21
C GLN A 22 24.49 -28.44 -6.36
N ALA A 23 24.72 -27.27 -6.98
CA ALA A 23 25.14 -26.08 -6.26
C ALA A 23 24.05 -25.57 -5.30
N ILE A 24 22.78 -25.54 -5.71
CA ILE A 24 21.66 -25.09 -4.86
C ILE A 24 21.57 -25.88 -3.55
N PHE A 25 21.75 -27.21 -3.60
CA PHE A 25 21.65 -28.06 -2.41
C PHE A 25 22.97 -28.25 -1.65
N SER A 26 24.07 -27.62 -2.09
CA SER A 26 25.38 -27.72 -1.40
C SER A 26 25.99 -26.40 -0.96
N ASP A 27 25.61 -25.28 -1.58
CA ASP A 27 26.18 -23.95 -1.29
C ASP A 27 25.20 -23.07 -0.49
N GLU A 28 25.43 -22.96 0.81
CA GLU A 28 24.65 -22.13 1.72
C GLU A 28 24.86 -20.62 1.51
N SER A 29 25.82 -20.19 0.68
CA SER A 29 26.05 -18.77 0.40
C SER A 29 25.04 -18.16 -0.57
N LEU A 30 24.34 -19.01 -1.34
CA LEU A 30 23.33 -18.59 -2.31
C LEU A 30 22.06 -18.12 -1.59
N ARG A 31 21.75 -16.82 -1.70
CA ARG A 31 20.70 -16.19 -0.88
C ARG A 31 19.30 -16.21 -1.47
N HIS A 32 19.18 -15.85 -2.75
CA HIS A 32 17.88 -15.60 -3.38
C HIS A 32 17.87 -16.09 -4.82
N LEU A 33 16.75 -16.68 -5.24
CA LEU A 33 16.50 -16.98 -6.66
C LEU A 33 16.46 -15.69 -7.49
N GLY A 34 16.95 -15.77 -8.72
CA GLY A 34 16.90 -14.73 -9.75
C GLY A 34 15.71 -14.90 -10.69
N GLY A 35 15.63 -14.06 -11.73
CA GLY A 35 14.54 -14.11 -12.71
C GLY A 35 13.31 -13.27 -12.34
N ASN A 36 12.26 -13.37 -13.13
CA ASN A 36 10.97 -12.73 -12.82
C ASN A 36 10.18 -13.54 -11.78
N PRO A 37 9.13 -12.99 -11.14
CA PRO A 37 8.39 -13.68 -10.08
C PRO A 37 7.85 -15.06 -10.47
N VAL A 38 7.36 -15.23 -11.70
CA VAL A 38 6.83 -16.52 -12.16
C VAL A 38 7.92 -17.57 -12.32
N GLU A 39 9.10 -17.18 -12.82
CA GLU A 39 10.28 -18.06 -12.92
C GLU A 39 10.77 -18.46 -11.53
N LYS A 40 10.89 -17.51 -10.60
CA LYS A 40 11.26 -17.78 -9.20
C LYS A 40 10.35 -18.80 -8.56
N ILE A 41 9.03 -18.64 -8.73
CA ILE A 41 8.05 -19.57 -8.17
C ILE A 41 8.17 -20.95 -8.82
N SER A 42 8.32 -21.01 -10.14
CA SER A 42 8.45 -22.29 -10.86
C SER A 42 9.70 -23.07 -10.41
N VAL A 43 10.82 -22.38 -10.21
CA VAL A 43 12.04 -22.98 -9.66
C VAL A 43 11.84 -23.37 -8.19
N MET A 44 11.24 -22.52 -7.37
CA MET A 44 10.94 -22.84 -5.97
C MET A 44 10.08 -24.11 -5.86
N ASN A 45 9.06 -24.26 -6.71
CA ASN A 45 8.22 -25.44 -6.72
C ASN A 45 9.01 -26.71 -7.09
N LEU A 46 9.93 -26.64 -8.06
CA LEU A 46 10.82 -27.77 -8.37
C LEU A 46 11.69 -28.14 -7.16
N LEU A 47 12.30 -27.14 -6.52
CA LEU A 47 13.18 -27.37 -5.37
C LEU A 47 12.43 -27.96 -4.17
N LEU A 48 11.19 -27.52 -3.95
CA LEU A 48 10.30 -28.08 -2.94
C LEU A 48 9.90 -29.52 -3.28
N ALA A 49 9.55 -29.81 -4.53
CA ALA A 49 9.22 -31.15 -5.00
C ALA A 49 10.39 -32.13 -4.79
N ILE A 50 11.61 -31.70 -5.16
CA ILE A 50 12.83 -32.49 -4.88
C ILE A 50 12.97 -32.74 -3.38
N SER A 51 12.78 -31.72 -2.53
CA SER A 51 12.97 -31.88 -1.09
C SER A 51 11.91 -32.77 -0.43
N GLN A 52 10.65 -32.70 -0.86
CA GLN A 52 9.58 -33.56 -0.35
C GLN A 52 9.81 -35.00 -0.77
N ALA A 53 10.11 -35.25 -2.05
CA ALA A 53 10.43 -36.59 -2.53
C ALA A 53 11.70 -37.18 -1.89
N ALA A 54 12.69 -36.36 -1.54
CA ALA A 54 13.94 -36.81 -0.93
C ALA A 54 13.81 -37.10 0.57
N CYS A 55 13.11 -36.24 1.31
CA CYS A 55 13.00 -36.33 2.76
C CYS A 55 11.86 -35.46 3.34
N THR A 56 10.61 -35.81 3.02
CA THR A 56 9.44 -35.27 3.74
C THR A 56 9.55 -35.66 5.22
N PRO A 57 9.55 -34.71 6.18
CA PRO A 57 9.57 -35.03 7.61
C PRO A 57 8.21 -35.57 8.07
N ASP A 58 8.21 -36.48 9.05
CA ASP A 58 6.94 -37.03 9.56
C ASP A 58 6.12 -35.97 10.32
N ASN A 59 6.80 -35.14 11.14
CA ASN A 59 6.18 -34.19 12.07
C ASN A 59 7.08 -32.95 12.31
N GLU A 60 6.57 -32.01 13.11
CA GLU A 60 7.27 -30.75 13.40
C GLU A 60 8.66 -30.95 14.05
N GLU A 61 8.82 -31.97 14.89
CA GLU A 61 10.11 -32.23 15.56
C GLU A 61 11.18 -32.68 14.57
N GLU A 62 10.85 -33.61 13.67
CA GLU A 62 11.79 -34.00 12.62
C GLU A 62 12.08 -32.83 11.67
N TRP A 63 11.05 -32.04 11.32
CA TRP A 63 11.21 -30.84 10.51
C TRP A 63 12.21 -29.85 11.14
N ARG A 64 12.13 -29.62 12.46
CA ARG A 64 13.07 -28.76 13.20
C ARG A 64 14.48 -29.33 13.19
N GLN A 65 14.63 -30.64 13.43
CA GLN A 65 15.94 -31.30 13.41
C GLN A 65 16.60 -31.23 12.03
N LEU A 66 15.82 -31.40 10.96
CA LEU A 66 16.28 -31.32 9.59
C LEU A 66 16.69 -29.89 9.21
N GLY A 67 15.88 -28.90 9.58
CA GLY A 67 16.17 -27.48 9.33
C GLY A 67 17.32 -26.91 10.18
N ALA A 68 17.66 -27.54 11.31
CA ALA A 68 18.80 -27.17 12.14
C ALA A 68 20.16 -27.57 11.53
N ASP A 69 20.18 -28.59 10.67
CA ASP A 69 21.37 -29.06 9.95
C ASP A 69 21.13 -29.00 8.43
N LEU A 70 21.20 -27.77 7.90
CA LEU A 70 20.96 -27.49 6.48
C LEU A 70 21.89 -28.29 5.57
N LYS A 71 23.14 -28.52 5.98
CA LYS A 71 24.09 -29.33 5.21
C LYS A 71 23.62 -30.77 5.05
N LYS A 72 23.12 -31.39 6.13
CA LYS A 72 22.55 -32.73 6.09
C LYS A 72 21.25 -32.77 5.27
N PHE A 73 20.41 -31.76 5.38
CA PHE A 73 19.21 -31.61 4.54
C PHE A 73 19.59 -31.55 3.04
N GLY A 74 20.56 -30.70 2.68
CA GLY A 74 21.10 -30.61 1.34
C GLY A 74 21.67 -31.93 0.83
N GLU A 75 22.44 -32.65 1.64
CA GLU A 75 23.00 -33.96 1.25
C GLU A 75 21.92 -35.02 1.03
N ARG A 76 20.81 -35.01 1.79
CA ARG A 76 19.66 -35.91 1.52
C ARG A 76 19.06 -35.64 0.12
N CYS A 77 18.85 -34.37 -0.20
CA CYS A 77 18.36 -33.96 -1.53
C CYS A 77 19.34 -34.34 -2.65
N LEU A 78 20.64 -34.11 -2.44
CA LEU A 78 21.68 -34.48 -3.39
C LEU A 78 21.78 -35.99 -3.59
N SER A 79 21.66 -36.78 -2.52
CA SER A 79 21.66 -38.24 -2.61
C SER A 79 20.48 -38.74 -3.46
N TYR A 80 19.28 -38.20 -3.23
CA TYR A 80 18.08 -38.48 -4.03
C TYR A 80 18.29 -38.11 -5.51
N LEU A 81 18.85 -36.94 -5.79
CA LEU A 81 19.10 -36.46 -7.15
C LEU A 81 20.15 -37.31 -7.87
N ARG A 82 21.26 -37.66 -7.19
CA ARG A 82 22.34 -38.48 -7.77
C ARG A 82 21.83 -39.86 -8.16
N SER A 83 20.95 -40.48 -7.38
CA SER A 83 20.35 -41.77 -7.75
C SER A 83 19.38 -41.69 -8.92
N ARG A 84 19.02 -40.48 -9.36
CA ARG A 84 18.07 -40.17 -10.44
C ARG A 84 18.70 -39.34 -11.55
N ARG A 85 20.03 -39.22 -11.59
CA ARG A 85 20.74 -38.30 -12.49
C ARG A 85 20.27 -38.42 -13.95
N ASP A 86 20.00 -39.63 -14.41
CA ASP A 86 19.58 -39.91 -15.80
C ASP A 86 18.18 -39.34 -16.14
N LEU A 87 17.35 -39.03 -15.14
CA LEU A 87 16.02 -38.44 -15.31
C LEU A 87 16.05 -36.91 -15.46
N PHE A 88 17.20 -36.28 -15.17
CA PHE A 88 17.42 -34.82 -15.23
C PHE A 88 18.14 -34.36 -16.50
N GLU A 89 18.28 -35.23 -17.50
CA GLU A 89 18.75 -34.81 -18.83
C GLU A 89 17.67 -34.00 -19.55
N LEU A 90 17.99 -32.77 -19.95
CA LEU A 90 17.05 -31.90 -20.69
C LEU A 90 16.67 -32.48 -22.07
N TYR A 91 17.53 -33.31 -22.64
CA TYR A 91 17.39 -33.94 -23.94
C TYR A 91 17.73 -35.43 -23.85
N GLY A 92 17.08 -36.27 -24.65
CA GLY A 92 17.36 -37.71 -24.70
C GLY A 92 16.10 -38.53 -24.92
N ASP A 93 16.16 -39.81 -24.58
CA ASP A 93 15.03 -40.74 -24.71
C ASP A 93 13.95 -40.50 -23.65
N LYS A 94 14.38 -40.11 -22.44
CA LYS A 94 13.52 -39.72 -21.30
C LYS A 94 13.84 -38.29 -20.87
N PRO A 95 13.53 -37.29 -21.72
CA PRO A 95 13.89 -35.91 -21.42
C PRO A 95 13.10 -35.40 -20.21
N PHE A 96 13.79 -34.69 -19.31
CA PHE A 96 13.24 -34.15 -18.07
C PHE A 96 11.94 -33.38 -18.33
N LEU A 97 10.86 -33.79 -17.65
CA LEU A 97 9.51 -33.21 -17.69
C LEU A 97 8.95 -32.95 -19.10
N GLN A 98 9.33 -33.78 -20.06
CA GLN A 98 8.92 -33.62 -21.45
C GLN A 98 8.22 -34.88 -21.97
N PHE A 99 7.42 -34.69 -23.03
CA PHE A 99 6.51 -35.69 -23.56
C PHE A 99 6.84 -36.00 -25.04
N PRO A 100 7.80 -36.90 -25.34
CA PRO A 100 8.21 -37.21 -26.71
C PRO A 100 7.05 -37.60 -27.65
N ALA A 101 6.01 -38.24 -27.10
CA ALA A 101 4.85 -38.73 -27.86
C ALA A 101 4.09 -37.62 -28.63
N ILE A 102 4.14 -36.36 -28.18
CA ILE A 102 3.40 -35.27 -28.82
C ILE A 102 4.01 -34.85 -30.17
N LYS A 103 5.30 -35.13 -30.41
CA LYS A 103 5.97 -34.82 -31.68
C LYS A 103 5.35 -35.57 -32.86
N LEU A 104 4.70 -36.70 -32.60
CA LEU A 104 4.00 -37.48 -33.63
C LEU A 104 2.62 -36.89 -33.98
N LYS A 105 2.13 -35.92 -33.20
CA LYS A 105 0.78 -35.36 -33.30
C LYS A 105 0.80 -33.89 -33.75
N ILE A 106 1.84 -33.15 -33.38
CA ILE A 106 2.01 -31.73 -33.71
C ILE A 106 3.01 -31.62 -34.86
N SER A 107 2.61 -31.00 -35.97
CA SER A 107 3.44 -30.90 -37.17
C SER A 107 4.68 -30.02 -36.97
N GLU A 108 4.53 -28.86 -36.36
CA GLU A 108 5.60 -27.84 -36.26
C GLU A 108 5.72 -27.31 -34.82
N PRO A 109 6.94 -27.13 -34.30
CA PRO A 109 7.16 -26.54 -32.99
C PRO A 109 6.90 -25.03 -33.04
N GLN A 110 6.50 -24.48 -31.90
CA GLN A 110 6.34 -23.03 -31.73
C GLN A 110 7.62 -22.39 -31.24
N LYS A 111 7.76 -21.08 -31.46
CA LYS A 111 8.90 -20.33 -30.91
C LYS A 111 8.78 -20.18 -29.40
N ILE A 112 9.87 -20.47 -28.69
CA ILE A 112 9.94 -20.38 -27.22
C ILE A 112 9.67 -18.95 -26.74
N GLY A 113 10.12 -17.93 -27.48
CA GLY A 113 9.81 -16.54 -27.15
C GLY A 113 8.31 -16.26 -27.04
N GLY A 114 7.48 -17.01 -27.78
CA GLY A 114 6.02 -16.95 -27.68
C GLY A 114 5.43 -17.47 -26.38
N LEU A 115 6.22 -18.03 -25.47
CA LEU A 115 5.78 -18.39 -24.12
C LEU A 115 5.92 -17.23 -23.13
N TYR A 116 6.79 -16.27 -23.43
CA TYR A 116 7.06 -15.12 -22.57
C TYR A 116 6.13 -13.96 -22.88
N PRO A 117 5.40 -13.41 -21.89
CA PRO A 117 4.46 -12.32 -22.14
C PRO A 117 5.13 -11.02 -22.60
N HIS A 118 6.38 -10.79 -22.21
CA HIS A 118 7.13 -9.59 -22.53
C HIS A 118 7.75 -9.62 -23.94
N ILE A 119 7.79 -10.78 -24.60
CA ILE A 119 8.29 -10.92 -25.98
C ILE A 119 7.13 -10.66 -26.94
N ALA A 120 7.34 -9.70 -27.84
CA ALA A 120 6.36 -9.30 -28.83
C ALA A 120 6.21 -10.40 -29.89
N THR A 121 4.98 -10.87 -30.08
CA THR A 121 4.64 -11.86 -31.10
C THR A 121 3.47 -11.40 -31.96
N GLY A 122 3.40 -11.91 -33.20
CA GLY A 122 2.35 -11.55 -34.16
C GLY A 122 2.32 -10.06 -34.48
N ASN A 123 1.16 -9.43 -34.31
CA ASN A 123 0.93 -8.00 -34.62
C ASN A 123 1.27 -7.06 -33.45
N THR A 124 1.94 -7.54 -32.40
CA THR A 124 2.31 -6.73 -31.23
C THR A 124 3.44 -5.77 -31.58
N THR A 125 3.27 -4.47 -31.31
CA THR A 125 4.31 -3.46 -31.52
C THR A 125 5.51 -3.72 -30.62
N VAL A 126 6.71 -3.76 -31.21
CA VAL A 126 7.99 -3.77 -30.49
C VAL A 126 8.33 -2.35 -30.07
N LEU A 127 8.35 -2.07 -28.76
CA LEU A 127 8.76 -0.78 -28.19
C LEU A 127 10.26 -0.74 -27.88
N THR A 128 10.83 -1.87 -27.44
CA THR A 128 12.25 -1.97 -27.07
C THR A 128 12.88 -3.27 -27.56
N GLN A 129 14.21 -3.29 -27.68
CA GLN A 129 14.95 -4.47 -28.15
C GLN A 129 14.77 -5.70 -27.23
N ARG A 130 14.42 -5.51 -25.95
CA ARG A 130 14.12 -6.58 -24.99
C ARG A 130 12.86 -7.38 -25.33
N GLN A 131 11.98 -6.83 -26.17
CA GLN A 131 10.76 -7.50 -26.59
C GLN A 131 10.97 -8.30 -27.89
N LEU A 132 12.18 -8.27 -28.46
CA LEU A 132 12.51 -9.09 -29.61
C LEU A 132 12.77 -10.53 -29.16
N ASP A 133 12.27 -11.44 -29.97
CA ASP A 133 12.61 -12.85 -29.89
C ASP A 133 14.11 -13.06 -30.14
N HIS A 134 14.71 -14.03 -29.47
CA HIS A 134 16.13 -14.33 -29.54
C HIS A 134 16.37 -15.84 -29.43
N SER A 135 17.61 -16.27 -29.66
CA SER A 135 18.00 -17.67 -29.46
C SER A 135 18.09 -17.94 -27.96
N PHE A 136 17.30 -18.90 -27.48
CA PHE A 136 17.33 -19.33 -26.08
C PHE A 136 18.47 -20.32 -25.83
N THR A 137 19.22 -20.08 -24.77
CA THR A 137 20.17 -21.02 -24.19
C THR A 137 19.45 -22.21 -23.56
N ASP A 138 20.15 -23.32 -23.35
CA ASP A 138 19.54 -24.51 -22.74
C ASP A 138 19.10 -24.24 -21.28
N ALA A 139 19.81 -23.35 -20.57
CA ALA A 139 19.40 -22.83 -19.27
C ALA A 139 18.04 -22.12 -19.33
N GLU A 140 17.87 -21.18 -20.27
CA GLU A 140 16.59 -20.46 -20.42
C GLU A 140 15.46 -21.40 -20.87
N LYS A 141 15.75 -22.40 -21.70
CA LYS A 141 14.77 -23.42 -22.10
C LYS A 141 14.31 -24.27 -20.92
N ALA A 142 15.22 -24.64 -20.00
CA ALA A 142 14.87 -25.38 -18.80
C ALA A 142 13.92 -24.57 -17.89
N VAL A 143 14.20 -23.27 -17.71
CA VAL A 143 13.31 -22.38 -16.95
C VAL A 143 11.97 -22.20 -17.67
N ALA A 144 11.98 -21.99 -18.99
CA ALA A 144 10.76 -21.85 -19.79
C ALA A 144 9.86 -23.10 -19.68
N LEU A 145 10.46 -24.29 -19.69
CA LEU A 145 9.78 -25.57 -19.51
C LEU A 145 9.12 -25.66 -18.13
N LEU A 146 9.84 -25.32 -17.05
CA LEU A 146 9.28 -25.34 -15.69
C LEU A 146 8.10 -24.38 -15.53
N VAL A 147 8.18 -23.18 -16.11
CA VAL A 147 7.07 -22.23 -16.11
C VAL A 147 5.81 -22.86 -16.72
N GLN A 148 5.93 -23.73 -17.73
CA GLN A 148 4.77 -24.38 -18.32
C GLN A 148 4.11 -25.44 -17.42
N MET A 149 4.80 -25.93 -16.38
CA MET A 149 4.25 -26.96 -15.49
C MET A 149 3.08 -26.42 -14.67
N ASN A 150 3.14 -25.16 -14.22
CA ASN A 150 2.16 -24.57 -13.30
C ASN A 150 1.68 -23.16 -13.70
N PHE A 151 2.49 -22.42 -14.47
CA PHE A 151 2.28 -21.01 -14.77
C PHE A 151 2.05 -20.73 -16.26
N SER A 152 1.69 -21.76 -17.02
CA SER A 152 1.33 -21.57 -18.42
C SER A 152 0.10 -20.66 -18.56
N LEU A 153 0.14 -19.73 -19.52
CA LEU A 153 -1.00 -18.88 -19.80
C LEU A 153 -2.10 -19.66 -20.53
N GLY A 154 -3.36 -19.38 -20.20
CA GLY A 154 -4.51 -19.91 -20.91
C GLY A 154 -4.64 -19.27 -22.31
N GLY A 155 -5.09 -20.04 -23.29
CA GLY A 155 -5.33 -19.52 -24.64
C GLY A 155 -5.10 -20.52 -25.76
N LYS A 156 -5.03 -19.98 -26.99
CA LYS A 156 -4.95 -20.77 -28.24
C LYS A 156 -3.52 -21.02 -28.73
N ARG A 157 -2.52 -20.82 -27.87
CA ARG A 157 -1.11 -21.08 -28.21
C ARG A 157 -0.76 -22.56 -28.10
N THR A 158 -1.62 -23.43 -27.60
CA THR A 158 -1.37 -24.87 -27.59
C THR A 158 -2.05 -25.55 -28.77
N ASP A 159 -1.45 -26.63 -29.28
CA ASP A 159 -2.15 -27.50 -30.22
C ASP A 159 -3.00 -28.53 -29.45
N ASN A 160 -4.28 -28.21 -29.33
CA ASN A 160 -5.26 -29.00 -28.60
C ASN A 160 -6.14 -29.87 -29.54
N SER A 161 -5.66 -30.14 -30.76
CA SER A 161 -6.41 -30.91 -31.76
C SER A 161 -6.52 -32.42 -31.45
N PHE A 162 -5.82 -32.90 -30.41
CA PHE A 162 -5.78 -34.30 -30.00
C PHE A 162 -5.68 -34.46 -28.48
N SER A 163 -5.97 -35.69 -28.01
CA SER A 163 -5.71 -36.14 -26.64
C SER A 163 -4.84 -37.41 -26.69
N LEU A 164 -4.03 -37.66 -25.67
CA LEU A 164 -3.18 -38.85 -25.56
C LEU A 164 -3.91 -40.02 -24.89
N SER A 165 -4.74 -39.73 -23.89
CA SER A 165 -5.57 -40.72 -23.21
C SER A 165 -6.75 -41.18 -24.07
N ALA A 166 -6.94 -42.50 -24.14
CA ALA A 166 -8.08 -43.10 -24.82
C ALA A 166 -9.39 -42.74 -24.10
N GLY A 167 -10.41 -42.29 -24.85
CA GLY A 167 -11.71 -41.90 -24.28
C GLY A 167 -11.73 -40.54 -23.59
N TYR A 168 -10.60 -39.82 -23.54
CA TYR A 168 -10.55 -38.46 -23.01
C TYR A 168 -11.30 -37.50 -23.93
N SER A 169 -12.16 -36.65 -23.35
CA SER A 169 -12.90 -35.65 -24.12
C SER A 169 -11.94 -34.77 -24.93
N LEU A 170 -12.31 -34.41 -26.15
CA LEU A 170 -11.51 -33.51 -26.96
C LEU A 170 -11.25 -32.20 -26.20
N LYS A 171 -9.97 -31.83 -26.13
CA LYS A 171 -9.53 -30.59 -25.50
C LYS A 171 -10.20 -29.41 -26.18
N LYS A 172 -10.48 -28.36 -25.40
CA LYS A 172 -11.03 -27.12 -25.95
C LYS A 172 -9.94 -26.42 -26.77
N THR A 173 -10.36 -25.65 -27.77
CA THR A 173 -9.44 -24.86 -28.61
C THR A 173 -8.56 -23.90 -27.79
N SER A 174 -9.10 -23.37 -26.69
CA SER A 174 -8.33 -22.62 -25.72
C SER A 174 -7.96 -23.52 -24.56
N ALA A 175 -6.68 -23.70 -24.31
CA ALA A 175 -6.20 -24.33 -23.09
C ALA A 175 -6.59 -23.51 -21.86
N LYS A 176 -6.83 -24.20 -20.76
CA LYS A 176 -7.01 -23.63 -19.43
C LYS A 176 -5.69 -23.03 -18.93
N PRO A 177 -5.74 -21.95 -18.14
CA PRO A 177 -4.55 -21.44 -17.47
C PRO A 177 -3.98 -22.47 -16.50
N GLY A 178 -2.68 -22.38 -16.25
CA GLY A 178 -2.03 -23.14 -15.18
C GLY A 178 -2.57 -22.76 -13.79
N SER A 179 -2.46 -23.71 -12.86
CA SER A 179 -2.98 -23.58 -11.49
C SER A 179 -2.37 -22.41 -10.72
N GLY A 180 -1.11 -22.04 -11.02
CA GLY A 180 -0.43 -20.90 -10.43
C GLY A 180 -0.86 -19.54 -10.99
N VAL A 181 -1.44 -19.47 -12.19
CA VAL A 181 -1.90 -18.17 -12.75
C VAL A 181 -3.40 -17.98 -12.49
N GLY A 182 -4.20 -19.03 -12.60
CA GLY A 182 -5.65 -18.92 -12.51
C GLY A 182 -6.22 -17.99 -13.57
N TYR A 183 -7.32 -17.28 -13.27
CA TYR A 183 -8.01 -16.45 -14.26
C TYR A 183 -7.33 -15.09 -14.53
N ASN A 184 -6.89 -14.40 -13.47
CA ASN A 184 -6.35 -13.03 -13.53
C ASN A 184 -4.92 -12.89 -12.95
N GLY A 185 -4.28 -13.99 -12.53
CA GLY A 185 -2.96 -13.98 -11.90
C GLY A 185 -3.04 -13.98 -10.38
N PHE A 186 -2.55 -15.04 -9.73
CA PHE A 186 -2.60 -15.19 -8.28
C PHE A 186 -1.36 -14.64 -7.57
N LEU A 187 -1.55 -14.14 -6.35
CA LEU A 187 -0.45 -13.74 -5.47
C LEU A 187 0.07 -14.95 -4.69
N HIS A 188 1.31 -15.35 -4.96
CA HIS A 188 2.01 -16.43 -4.26
C HIS A 188 2.89 -15.88 -3.16
N THR A 189 3.00 -16.60 -2.04
CA THR A 189 3.79 -16.20 -0.89
C THR A 189 4.55 -17.37 -0.27
N TYR A 190 5.81 -17.10 0.10
CA TYR A 190 6.72 -18.06 0.72
C TYR A 190 7.46 -17.38 1.87
N CYS A 191 7.81 -18.15 2.90
CA CYS A 191 8.86 -17.73 3.83
C CYS A 191 10.21 -17.73 3.10
N PHE A 192 11.16 -16.87 3.48
CA PHE A 192 12.54 -16.97 3.03
C PHE A 192 13.52 -16.77 4.19
N GLY A 193 14.66 -17.45 4.08
CA GLY A 193 15.75 -17.41 5.02
C GLY A 193 16.97 -16.64 4.49
N LYS A 194 18.11 -16.87 5.12
CA LYS A 194 19.43 -16.32 4.77
C LYS A 194 20.01 -16.99 3.53
N SER A 195 19.58 -18.21 3.22
CA SER A 195 19.98 -18.97 2.03
C SER A 195 18.78 -19.58 1.31
N ILE A 196 18.97 -19.99 0.05
CA ILE A 196 17.97 -20.74 -0.72
C ILE A 196 17.69 -22.08 -0.02
N LEU A 197 18.72 -22.77 0.48
CA LEU A 197 18.56 -24.05 1.16
C LEU A 197 17.72 -23.93 2.44
N GLU A 198 17.97 -22.89 3.22
CA GLU A 198 17.14 -22.56 4.38
C GLU A 198 15.71 -22.22 3.96
N THR A 199 15.56 -21.46 2.87
CA THR A 199 14.24 -21.12 2.32
C THR A 199 13.45 -22.37 1.92
N ILE A 200 14.08 -23.34 1.26
CA ILE A 200 13.42 -24.61 0.89
C ILE A 200 12.97 -25.33 2.16
N SER A 201 13.89 -25.56 3.11
CA SER A 201 13.59 -26.22 4.39
C SER A 201 12.45 -25.54 5.16
N MET A 202 12.39 -24.21 5.15
CA MET A 202 11.32 -23.47 5.84
C MET A 202 9.94 -23.68 5.23
N ASN A 203 9.86 -24.06 3.96
CA ASN A 203 8.62 -24.20 3.20
C ASN A 203 8.25 -25.66 2.90
N THR A 204 8.99 -26.65 3.43
CA THR A 204 8.60 -28.06 3.37
C THR A 204 7.45 -28.36 4.34
N PHE A 205 6.55 -29.24 3.90
CA PHE A 205 5.45 -29.73 4.74
C PHE A 205 5.86 -31.04 5.40
N THR A 206 5.29 -31.32 6.55
CA THR A 206 5.36 -32.64 7.18
C THR A 206 4.23 -33.54 6.68
N GLU A 207 4.36 -34.85 6.85
CA GLU A 207 3.28 -35.80 6.55
C GLU A 207 2.01 -35.47 7.36
N GLU A 208 2.17 -35.16 8.66
CA GLU A 208 1.06 -34.73 9.54
C GLU A 208 0.34 -33.47 8.99
N GLU A 209 1.08 -32.45 8.53
CA GLU A 209 0.50 -31.23 7.97
C GLU A 209 -0.24 -31.50 6.66
N ILE A 210 0.26 -32.42 5.83
CA ILE A 210 -0.36 -32.82 4.58
C ILE A 210 -1.69 -33.51 4.85
N GLU A 211 -1.72 -34.46 5.79
CA GLU A 211 -2.91 -35.18 6.22
C GLU A 211 -3.96 -34.21 6.82
N ASP A 212 -3.55 -33.36 7.77
CA ASP A 212 -4.43 -32.41 8.45
C ASP A 212 -5.04 -31.36 7.52
N SER A 213 -4.31 -30.96 6.46
CA SER A 213 -4.79 -29.95 5.52
C SER A 213 -6.03 -30.39 4.73
N ASN A 214 -6.22 -31.70 4.52
CA ASN A 214 -7.22 -32.27 3.62
C ASN A 214 -7.18 -31.72 2.17
N LEU A 215 -6.06 -31.09 1.76
CA LEU A 215 -5.90 -30.53 0.42
C LEU A 215 -5.42 -31.57 -0.60
N PHE A 216 -4.72 -32.60 -0.14
CA PHE A 216 -4.04 -33.57 -0.98
C PHE A 216 -4.49 -34.99 -0.61
N PRO A 217 -5.61 -35.48 -1.19
CA PRO A 217 -6.11 -36.83 -0.91
C PRO A 217 -5.10 -37.96 -1.14
N SER A 218 -4.15 -37.79 -2.07
CA SER A 218 -3.06 -38.73 -2.32
C SER A 218 -1.81 -38.51 -1.45
N GLY A 219 -1.87 -37.59 -0.47
CA GLY A 219 -0.72 -37.24 0.37
C GLY A 219 0.39 -36.53 -0.41
N VAL A 220 1.65 -36.88 -0.13
CA VAL A 220 2.82 -36.33 -0.84
C VAL A 220 2.74 -36.63 -2.34
N GLY A 221 2.43 -37.88 -2.72
CA GLY A 221 2.43 -38.37 -4.10
C GLY A 221 3.83 -38.65 -4.65
N THR A 222 3.91 -38.89 -5.96
CA THR A 222 5.18 -39.14 -6.66
C THR A 222 5.48 -38.02 -7.66
N PRO A 223 6.71 -37.46 -7.67
CA PRO A 223 7.04 -36.42 -8.64
C PRO A 223 7.06 -36.96 -10.07
N PRO A 224 6.70 -36.13 -11.07
CA PRO A 224 6.50 -36.59 -12.43
C PRO A 224 7.75 -37.17 -13.11
N TRP A 225 8.97 -36.77 -12.72
CA TRP A 225 10.19 -37.38 -13.30
C TRP A 225 10.41 -38.82 -12.85
N ASP A 226 9.98 -39.20 -11.64
CA ASP A 226 10.09 -40.58 -11.13
C ASP A 226 9.03 -41.47 -11.79
N ALA A 227 7.83 -40.96 -11.96
CA ALA A 227 6.73 -41.63 -12.64
C ALA A 227 6.03 -40.66 -13.61
N MET A 228 6.43 -40.70 -14.88
CA MET A 228 5.78 -39.88 -15.92
C MET A 228 4.41 -40.45 -16.28
N PRO A 229 3.35 -39.63 -16.37
CA PRO A 229 2.06 -40.08 -16.88
C PRO A 229 2.18 -40.49 -18.35
N LYS A 230 1.23 -41.28 -18.85
CA LYS A 230 1.12 -41.65 -20.27
C LYS A 230 0.20 -40.72 -21.06
N GLY A 231 -0.67 -39.99 -20.37
CA GLY A 231 -1.64 -39.09 -20.96
C GLY A 231 -2.31 -38.20 -19.92
N GLU A 232 -3.46 -37.62 -20.26
CA GLU A 232 -4.16 -36.63 -19.43
C GLU A 232 -4.91 -37.23 -18.22
N ASP A 233 -5.06 -38.56 -18.15
CA ASP A 233 -6.07 -39.21 -17.30
C ASP A 233 -5.74 -40.64 -16.84
N ASP A 234 -4.50 -41.09 -17.02
CA ASP A 234 -4.07 -42.39 -16.47
C ASP A 234 -3.87 -42.33 -14.95
N GLU A 235 -3.57 -43.47 -14.32
CA GLU A 235 -3.44 -43.58 -12.85
C GLU A 235 -2.46 -42.55 -12.26
N ILE A 236 -1.33 -42.33 -12.93
CA ILE A 236 -0.33 -41.33 -12.54
C ILE A 236 -0.90 -39.92 -12.69
N ALA A 237 -1.61 -39.62 -13.78
CA ALA A 237 -2.24 -38.32 -13.95
C ALA A 237 -3.34 -38.06 -12.90
N GLN A 238 -4.05 -39.08 -12.41
CA GLN A 238 -4.99 -38.91 -11.29
C GLN A 238 -4.26 -38.64 -9.98
N ASP A 239 -3.18 -39.36 -9.69
CA ASP A 239 -2.36 -39.12 -8.49
C ASP A 239 -1.81 -37.68 -8.46
N LEU A 240 -1.35 -37.17 -9.60
CA LEU A 240 -0.91 -35.78 -9.74
C LEU A 240 -2.05 -34.75 -9.58
N LYS A 241 -3.31 -35.13 -9.78
CA LYS A 241 -4.43 -34.20 -9.52
C LYS A 241 -4.73 -34.06 -8.02
N GLU A 242 -4.31 -35.03 -7.21
CA GLU A 242 -4.72 -35.19 -5.81
C GLU A 242 -3.55 -35.17 -4.82
N SER A 243 -2.31 -35.03 -5.27
CA SER A 243 -1.11 -35.02 -4.42
C SER A 243 -0.44 -33.65 -4.29
N LEU A 244 0.41 -33.49 -3.27
CA LEU A 244 1.27 -32.31 -3.10
C LEU A 244 2.26 -32.15 -4.26
N GLU A 245 2.90 -33.24 -4.70
CA GLU A 245 3.83 -33.24 -5.83
C GLU A 245 3.16 -32.73 -7.11
N GLY A 246 1.92 -33.16 -7.35
CA GLY A 246 1.12 -32.68 -8.46
C GLY A 246 0.68 -31.21 -8.33
N GLN A 247 0.55 -30.66 -7.12
CA GLN A 247 0.38 -29.21 -6.96
C GLN A 247 1.67 -28.44 -7.22
N LEU A 248 2.83 -28.97 -6.85
CA LEU A 248 4.11 -28.32 -7.11
C LEU A 248 4.45 -28.35 -8.59
N LEU A 249 4.22 -29.48 -9.27
CA LEU A 249 4.56 -29.73 -10.66
C LEU A 249 3.43 -30.46 -11.39
N SER A 250 2.39 -29.70 -11.74
CA SER A 250 1.13 -30.28 -12.23
C SER A 250 1.18 -30.84 -13.65
N MET A 251 2.27 -30.65 -14.38
CA MET A 251 2.35 -30.98 -15.81
C MET A 251 1.20 -30.39 -16.62
N ASN A 252 0.84 -29.13 -16.34
CA ASN A 252 -0.30 -28.45 -16.97
C ASN A 252 -0.17 -28.31 -18.50
N ARG A 253 1.06 -28.45 -19.01
CA ARG A 253 1.37 -28.53 -20.43
C ARG A 253 2.26 -29.73 -20.67
N PHE A 254 1.89 -30.55 -21.66
CA PHE A 254 2.80 -31.53 -22.21
C PHE A 254 3.67 -30.82 -23.24
N CYS A 255 4.97 -30.78 -22.95
CA CYS A 255 5.96 -30.03 -23.70
C CYS A 255 7.03 -30.95 -24.27
N LEU A 256 7.62 -30.58 -25.40
CA LEU A 256 8.85 -31.22 -25.90
C LEU A 256 9.70 -30.15 -26.59
N LEU A 257 10.91 -29.96 -26.09
CA LEU A 257 11.88 -29.03 -26.68
C LEU A 257 12.44 -29.61 -27.99
N ASP A 258 12.63 -28.73 -28.97
CA ASP A 258 13.32 -29.00 -30.22
C ASP A 258 14.37 -27.92 -30.47
N LYS A 259 15.24 -28.09 -31.48
CA LYS A 259 16.39 -27.19 -31.70
C LYS A 259 15.98 -25.72 -31.83
N ASN A 260 14.83 -25.47 -32.45
CA ASN A 260 14.36 -24.12 -32.79
C ASN A 260 13.02 -23.74 -32.14
N GLY A 261 12.51 -24.54 -31.20
CA GLY A 261 11.17 -24.33 -30.67
C GLY A 261 10.72 -25.33 -29.61
N ILE A 262 9.43 -25.37 -29.38
CA ILE A 262 8.76 -26.24 -28.42
C ILE A 262 7.45 -26.76 -28.98
N TYR A 263 7.24 -28.06 -28.92
CA TYR A 263 5.93 -28.68 -29.14
C TYR A 263 5.14 -28.59 -27.84
N ILE A 264 3.88 -28.15 -27.89
CA ILE A 264 3.10 -27.90 -26.68
C ILE A 264 1.60 -28.17 -26.90
N THR A 265 1.02 -28.94 -25.98
CA THR A 265 -0.43 -29.19 -25.87
C THR A 265 -0.87 -29.04 -24.41
N GLU A 266 -2.16 -28.81 -24.16
CA GLU A 266 -2.70 -28.86 -22.80
C GLU A 266 -2.43 -30.25 -22.18
N GLY A 267 -1.91 -30.28 -20.96
CA GLY A 267 -1.58 -31.51 -20.24
C GLY A 267 -2.63 -31.82 -19.18
N ILE A 268 -2.16 -32.08 -17.96
CA ILE A 268 -3.05 -32.39 -16.84
C ILE A 268 -3.76 -31.13 -16.34
N VAL A 269 -5.06 -31.27 -16.14
CA VAL A 269 -5.90 -30.23 -15.54
C VAL A 269 -6.27 -30.70 -14.13
N LEU A 270 -5.83 -29.94 -13.13
CA LEU A 270 -6.17 -30.18 -11.73
C LEU A 270 -7.67 -30.05 -11.50
N ASN A 271 -8.16 -30.70 -10.43
CA ASN A 271 -9.57 -30.74 -10.08
C ASN A 271 -10.12 -29.33 -9.77
N ASP A 272 -11.39 -29.10 -10.09
CA ASP A 272 -12.03 -27.82 -9.79
C ASP A 272 -12.06 -27.62 -8.26
N GLY A 273 -11.45 -26.52 -7.80
CA GLY A 273 -11.30 -26.23 -6.38
C GLY A 273 -9.92 -26.55 -5.80
N SER A 274 -9.03 -27.23 -6.55
CA SER A 274 -7.62 -27.30 -6.21
C SER A 274 -7.00 -25.90 -6.16
N VAL A 275 -6.26 -25.62 -5.10
CA VAL A 275 -5.60 -24.33 -4.87
C VAL A 275 -4.15 -24.61 -4.51
N ASP A 276 -3.23 -23.93 -5.19
CA ASP A 276 -1.82 -23.97 -4.84
C ASP A 276 -1.63 -23.41 -3.41
N PRO A 277 -0.99 -24.16 -2.50
CA PRO A 277 -0.90 -23.80 -1.09
C PRO A 277 -0.10 -22.51 -0.83
N SER A 278 0.68 -22.03 -1.81
CA SER A 278 1.40 -20.75 -1.72
C SER A 278 0.51 -19.54 -2.02
N THR A 279 -0.70 -19.73 -2.55
CA THR A 279 -1.61 -18.61 -2.86
C THR A 279 -2.29 -18.07 -1.61
N LEU A 280 -2.51 -16.75 -1.57
CA LEU A 280 -3.33 -16.12 -0.54
C LEU A 280 -4.81 -16.25 -0.89
N LEU A 281 -5.61 -16.89 -0.05
CA LEU A 281 -7.06 -16.94 -0.13
C LEU A 281 -7.69 -15.91 0.81
N LYS A 282 -8.74 -15.20 0.36
CA LYS A 282 -9.56 -14.30 1.18
C LYS A 282 -11.05 -14.57 0.98
N LYS A 283 -11.84 -14.40 2.04
CA LYS A 283 -13.30 -14.42 1.94
C LYS A 283 -13.81 -13.20 1.20
N ASN A 284 -14.64 -13.42 0.18
CA ASN A 284 -15.39 -12.35 -0.46
C ASN A 284 -16.62 -11.94 0.40
N LYS A 285 -17.40 -10.96 -0.08
CA LYS A 285 -18.64 -10.50 0.59
C LYS A 285 -19.70 -11.59 0.83
N LYS A 286 -19.59 -12.75 0.16
CA LYS A 286 -20.47 -13.93 0.32
C LYS A 286 -19.83 -15.01 1.22
N ASN A 287 -18.76 -14.69 1.95
CA ASN A 287 -18.01 -15.61 2.81
C ASN A 287 -17.38 -16.81 2.09
N VAL A 288 -17.15 -16.71 0.77
CA VAL A 288 -16.48 -17.75 -0.02
C VAL A 288 -15.02 -17.37 -0.23
N PHE A 289 -14.10 -18.30 0.02
CA PHE A 289 -12.67 -18.10 -0.26
C PHE A 289 -12.40 -17.96 -1.76
N ARG A 290 -11.59 -16.96 -2.11
CA ARG A 290 -11.08 -16.70 -3.46
C ARG A 290 -9.60 -16.37 -3.36
N CYS A 291 -8.82 -16.80 -4.36
CA CYS A 291 -7.43 -16.40 -4.48
C CYS A 291 -7.33 -14.89 -4.65
N GLU A 292 -6.47 -14.25 -3.87
CA GLU A 292 -6.08 -12.86 -4.03
C GLU A 292 -5.30 -12.74 -5.35
N GLU A 293 -5.72 -11.78 -6.15
CA GLU A 293 -5.09 -11.49 -7.43
C GLU A 293 -3.87 -10.59 -7.23
N VAL A 294 -2.94 -10.67 -8.18
CA VAL A 294 -1.85 -9.71 -8.27
C VAL A 294 -2.41 -8.36 -8.71
N HIS A 295 -1.97 -7.30 -8.05
CA HIS A 295 -2.41 -5.94 -8.33
C HIS A 295 -1.18 -5.01 -8.46
N PRO A 296 -0.76 -4.61 -9.68
CA PRO A 296 0.43 -3.77 -9.88
C PRO A 296 0.41 -2.43 -9.12
N GLU A 297 -0.79 -1.86 -8.88
CA GLU A 297 -1.00 -0.63 -8.10
C GLU A 297 -0.99 -0.87 -6.56
N LYS A 298 -0.86 -2.13 -6.13
CA LYS A 298 -0.87 -2.56 -4.73
C LYS A 298 0.32 -3.48 -4.46
N ARG A 299 1.31 -2.98 -3.72
CA ARG A 299 2.43 -3.82 -3.29
C ARG A 299 1.97 -4.87 -2.26
N PRO A 300 2.46 -6.13 -2.34
CA PRO A 300 2.02 -7.24 -1.47
C PRO A 300 2.20 -7.02 0.04
N TRP A 301 3.14 -6.16 0.47
CA TRP A 301 3.32 -5.85 1.90
C TRP A 301 2.04 -5.25 2.54
N ARG A 302 1.16 -4.67 1.72
CA ARG A 302 -0.16 -4.18 2.15
C ARG A 302 -1.15 -5.31 2.50
N ASP A 303 -0.84 -6.55 2.14
CA ASP A 303 -1.61 -7.73 2.52
C ASP A 303 -1.03 -8.48 3.72
N LEU A 304 0.01 -7.93 4.37
CA LEU A 304 0.71 -8.61 5.44
C LEU A 304 -0.21 -8.97 6.62
N VAL A 305 -1.21 -8.14 6.94
CA VAL A 305 -2.22 -8.46 7.97
C VAL A 305 -3.01 -9.73 7.61
N ALA A 306 -3.36 -9.91 6.33
CA ALA A 306 -4.07 -11.10 5.88
C ALA A 306 -3.15 -12.33 5.76
N LEU A 307 -1.90 -12.11 5.36
CA LEU A 307 -0.88 -13.15 5.21
C LEU A 307 -0.44 -13.74 6.55
N THR A 308 -0.34 -12.91 7.60
CA THR A 308 0.19 -13.34 8.90
C THR A 308 -0.91 -13.48 9.96
N SER A 309 -2.17 -13.63 9.56
CA SER A 309 -3.30 -13.75 10.50
C SER A 309 -3.17 -14.96 11.42
N CYS A 310 -2.54 -16.04 10.96
CA CYS A 310 -2.29 -17.25 11.76
C CYS A 310 -1.47 -17.03 13.03
N LEU A 311 -0.77 -15.89 13.16
CA LEU A 311 0.00 -15.54 14.35
C LEU A 311 -0.88 -15.13 15.54
N ASP A 312 -2.17 -14.90 15.33
CA ASP A 312 -3.12 -14.54 16.39
C ASP A 312 -4.30 -15.53 16.39
N SER A 313 -4.42 -16.28 17.48
CA SER A 313 -5.49 -17.26 17.69
C SER A 313 -6.88 -16.62 17.77
N GLN A 314 -6.94 -15.31 18.04
CA GLN A 314 -8.18 -14.52 18.07
C GLN A 314 -8.49 -13.86 16.72
N SER A 315 -7.68 -14.09 15.69
CA SER A 315 -7.93 -13.50 14.38
C SER A 315 -9.15 -14.13 13.71
N ASP A 316 -9.92 -13.31 12.99
CA ASP A 316 -11.01 -13.82 12.17
C ASP A 316 -10.42 -14.69 11.04
N ASN A 317 -10.94 -15.90 10.86
CA ASN A 317 -10.58 -16.84 9.77
C ASN A 317 -11.10 -16.34 8.40
N ASN A 318 -10.67 -15.15 8.00
CA ASN A 318 -11.08 -14.45 6.78
C ASN A 318 -10.03 -14.55 5.66
N SER A 319 -8.82 -14.98 5.98
CA SER A 319 -7.73 -15.21 5.04
C SER A 319 -6.94 -16.45 5.41
N ILE A 320 -6.36 -17.10 4.40
CA ILE A 320 -5.50 -18.27 4.58
C ILE A 320 -4.48 -18.34 3.46
N CYS A 321 -3.22 -18.57 3.80
CA CYS A 321 -2.18 -18.99 2.87
C CYS A 321 -1.52 -20.22 3.51
N TRP A 322 -1.84 -21.41 3.02
CA TRP A 322 -1.50 -22.66 3.70
C TRP A 322 0.01 -22.79 3.93
N ARG A 323 0.82 -22.57 2.88
CA ARG A 323 2.27 -22.69 2.97
C ARG A 323 2.87 -21.71 3.96
N LEU A 324 2.43 -20.45 3.92
CA LEU A 324 2.91 -19.44 4.85
C LEU A 324 2.45 -19.73 6.28
N ASN A 325 1.19 -20.12 6.48
CA ASN A 325 0.64 -20.40 7.81
C ASN A 325 1.39 -21.54 8.49
N LEU A 326 1.63 -22.64 7.78
CA LEU A 326 2.39 -23.79 8.27
C LEU A 326 3.85 -23.43 8.57
N ALA A 327 4.49 -22.63 7.72
CA ALA A 327 5.83 -22.15 8.00
C ALA A 327 5.85 -21.23 9.24
N LEU A 328 4.93 -20.28 9.36
CA LEU A 328 4.90 -19.33 10.47
C LEU A 328 4.54 -19.96 11.81
N SER A 329 3.64 -20.96 11.85
CA SER A 329 3.28 -21.67 13.08
C SER A 329 4.50 -22.37 13.69
N LYS A 330 5.32 -23.01 12.85
CA LYS A 330 6.57 -23.69 13.26
C LYS A 330 7.66 -22.70 13.69
N LEU A 331 7.69 -21.50 13.08
CA LEU A 331 8.76 -20.52 13.28
C LEU A 331 8.50 -19.52 14.41
N ALA A 332 7.25 -19.33 14.84
CA ALA A 332 6.84 -18.27 15.76
C ALA A 332 7.60 -18.25 17.10
N TYR A 333 8.09 -19.41 17.54
CA TYR A 333 8.81 -19.58 18.81
C TYR A 333 10.32 -19.84 18.65
N ALA A 334 10.77 -20.08 17.42
CA ALA A 334 12.13 -20.55 17.15
C ALA A 334 13.06 -19.46 16.61
N ARG A 335 12.52 -18.34 16.08
CA ARG A 335 13.32 -17.34 15.36
C ARG A 335 13.05 -15.91 15.79
N GLU A 336 14.12 -15.10 15.72
CA GLU A 336 14.01 -13.66 15.93
C GLU A 336 13.32 -12.95 14.76
N SER A 337 13.51 -13.41 13.52
CA SER A 337 12.87 -12.83 12.33
C SER A 337 12.72 -13.86 11.21
N VAL A 338 11.78 -13.59 10.30
CA VAL A 338 11.56 -14.38 9.09
C VAL A 338 11.24 -13.47 7.90
N GLY A 339 11.82 -13.80 6.75
CA GLY A 339 11.47 -13.16 5.48
C GLY A 339 10.15 -13.67 4.94
N ILE A 340 9.33 -12.79 4.38
CA ILE A 340 8.15 -13.11 3.58
C ILE A 340 8.35 -12.52 2.19
N TRP A 341 8.37 -13.40 1.20
CA TRP A 341 8.42 -13.05 -0.21
C TRP A 341 7.06 -13.30 -0.83
N SER A 342 6.55 -12.32 -1.55
CA SER A 342 5.29 -12.44 -2.29
C SER A 342 5.46 -11.94 -3.72
N GLY A 343 4.86 -12.64 -4.68
CA GLY A 343 4.89 -12.22 -6.08
C GLY A 343 3.98 -13.01 -7.01
N GLY A 344 3.96 -12.57 -8.26
CA GLY A 344 3.19 -13.21 -9.34
C GLY A 344 3.10 -12.31 -10.56
N LEU A 345 2.25 -12.70 -11.52
CA LEU A 345 1.98 -11.94 -12.75
C LEU A 345 0.49 -11.66 -12.86
N GLN A 346 0.10 -10.39 -12.95
CA GLN A 346 -1.28 -10.06 -13.30
C GLN A 346 -1.51 -10.32 -14.78
N VAL A 347 -2.66 -10.88 -15.12
CA VAL A 347 -3.10 -11.08 -16.52
C VAL A 347 -4.56 -10.68 -16.69
N THR A 348 -4.95 -10.42 -17.92
CA THR A 348 -6.35 -10.18 -18.27
C THR A 348 -6.82 -11.27 -19.23
N PHE A 349 -8.01 -11.81 -18.97
CA PHE A 349 -8.66 -12.76 -19.86
C PHE A 349 -9.51 -12.02 -20.91
N SER A 350 -9.29 -12.29 -22.19
CA SER A 350 -10.05 -11.66 -23.28
C SER A 350 -10.15 -12.62 -24.47
N MET A 351 -11.36 -12.80 -25.00
CA MET A 351 -11.64 -13.64 -26.18
C MET A 351 -11.06 -15.07 -26.11
N GLY A 352 -11.07 -15.67 -24.91
CA GLY A 352 -10.55 -17.03 -24.72
C GLY A 352 -9.02 -17.10 -24.72
N THR A 353 -8.31 -16.06 -24.28
CA THR A 353 -6.85 -16.06 -24.12
C THR A 353 -6.44 -15.09 -23.01
N GLN A 354 -5.44 -15.47 -22.23
CA GLN A 354 -4.79 -14.57 -21.27
C GLN A 354 -3.72 -13.74 -21.95
N LYS A 355 -3.68 -12.46 -21.61
CA LYS A 355 -2.68 -11.51 -22.08
C LYS A 355 -2.26 -10.58 -20.96
N VAL A 356 -1.03 -10.08 -21.07
CA VAL A 356 -0.53 -8.98 -20.25
C VAL A 356 -0.87 -7.70 -21.00
N SER A 357 -1.89 -6.98 -20.53
CA SER A 357 -2.32 -5.69 -21.07
C SER A 357 -1.55 -4.53 -20.43
N SER A 358 -1.83 -3.29 -20.83
CA SER A 358 -1.04 -2.11 -20.43
C SER A 358 -1.03 -1.81 -18.92
N THR A 359 -2.01 -2.32 -18.16
CA THR A 359 -2.10 -2.15 -16.70
C THR A 359 -1.67 -3.41 -15.94
N ASN A 360 -1.27 -4.46 -16.65
CA ASN A 360 -0.81 -5.71 -16.07
C ASN A 360 0.71 -5.72 -15.99
N ASP A 361 1.25 -6.27 -14.90
CA ASP A 361 2.69 -6.41 -14.73
C ASP A 361 3.00 -7.53 -13.73
N TYR A 362 4.27 -7.90 -13.68
CA TYR A 362 4.83 -8.67 -12.57
C TYR A 362 4.81 -7.82 -11.30
N VAL A 363 4.52 -8.47 -10.18
CA VAL A 363 4.61 -7.86 -8.86
C VAL A 363 5.52 -8.71 -7.98
N GLU A 364 6.37 -8.04 -7.24
CA GLU A 364 7.26 -8.65 -6.27
C GLU A 364 7.41 -7.76 -5.04
N SER A 365 7.42 -8.36 -3.86
CA SER A 365 7.81 -7.71 -2.62
C SER A 365 8.41 -8.72 -1.65
N ALA A 366 9.49 -8.32 -1.00
CA ALA A 366 10.07 -9.02 0.13
C ALA A 366 10.08 -8.09 1.35
N VAL A 367 9.71 -8.63 2.51
CA VAL A 367 9.77 -7.96 3.81
C VAL A 367 10.26 -8.94 4.88
N GLU A 368 10.86 -8.44 5.94
CA GLU A 368 11.24 -9.24 7.10
C GLU A 368 10.32 -8.89 8.28
N ILE A 369 9.79 -9.91 8.96
CA ILE A 369 8.84 -9.75 10.07
C ILE A 369 9.32 -10.44 11.34
N TYR A 370 8.61 -10.15 12.43
CA TYR A 370 8.75 -10.80 13.73
C TYR A 370 7.54 -11.72 13.92
N PRO A 371 7.66 -13.04 13.78
CA PRO A 371 6.52 -13.96 13.73
C PRO A 371 5.93 -14.20 15.12
N HIS A 372 5.38 -13.15 15.76
CA HIS A 372 4.88 -13.20 17.13
C HIS A 372 3.52 -12.49 17.24
N GLU A 373 2.60 -13.06 18.04
CA GLU A 373 1.22 -12.56 18.25
C GLU A 373 1.17 -11.06 18.61
N ARG A 374 1.98 -10.64 19.59
CA ARG A 374 2.12 -9.22 19.99
C ARG A 374 2.54 -8.30 18.83
N TRP A 375 3.49 -8.72 18.01
CA TRP A 375 3.90 -7.94 16.84
C TRP A 375 2.74 -7.83 15.86
N PHE A 376 2.07 -8.94 15.57
CA PHE A 376 0.93 -8.97 14.65
C PHE A 376 -0.18 -8.02 15.07
N ARG A 377 -0.59 -8.04 16.35
CA ARG A 377 -1.64 -7.14 16.86
C ARG A 377 -1.26 -5.66 16.73
N THR A 378 0.01 -5.34 17.00
CA THR A 378 0.54 -3.99 16.84
C THR A 378 0.53 -3.58 15.37
N TYR A 379 1.06 -4.44 14.48
CA TYR A 379 1.07 -4.18 13.04
C TYR A 379 -0.35 -4.04 12.46
N LYS A 380 -1.29 -4.89 12.86
CA LYS A 380 -2.71 -4.79 12.46
C LYS A 380 -3.30 -3.43 12.83
N THR A 381 -3.01 -2.94 14.03
CA THR A 381 -3.47 -1.62 14.51
C THR A 381 -2.86 -0.47 13.71
N GLU A 382 -1.55 -0.50 13.50
CA GLU A 382 -0.86 0.56 12.75
C GLU A 382 -1.17 0.51 11.25
N PHE A 383 -1.43 -0.66 10.69
CA PHE A 383 -1.86 -0.79 9.30
C PHE A 383 -3.29 -0.24 9.10
N ALA A 384 -4.21 -0.52 10.03
CA ALA A 384 -5.53 0.11 10.01
C ALA A 384 -5.46 1.64 10.10
N TYR A 385 -4.46 2.18 10.82
CA TYR A 385 -4.18 3.62 10.84
C TYR A 385 -3.75 4.15 9.47
N LEU A 386 -2.84 3.45 8.77
CA LEU A 386 -2.44 3.81 7.39
C LEU A 386 -3.65 3.86 6.45
N GLU A 387 -4.54 2.86 6.51
CA GLU A 387 -5.77 2.85 5.71
C GLU A 387 -6.71 4.01 6.05
N GLU A 388 -6.85 4.34 7.34
CA GLU A 388 -7.67 5.50 7.74
C GLU A 388 -7.06 6.82 7.29
N MET A 389 -5.73 6.94 7.26
CA MET A 389 -5.04 8.13 6.75
C MET A 389 -5.20 8.29 5.24
N ASP A 390 -5.13 7.21 4.46
CA ASP A 390 -5.49 7.23 3.03
C ASP A 390 -6.96 7.63 2.83
N ARG A 391 -7.89 7.03 3.58
CA ARG A 391 -9.32 7.41 3.53
C ARG A 391 -9.55 8.88 3.89
N THR A 392 -8.86 9.37 4.92
CA THR A 392 -8.93 10.78 5.34
C THR A 392 -8.42 11.71 4.25
N LEU A 393 -7.28 11.40 3.64
CA LEU A 393 -6.73 12.15 2.50
C LEU A 393 -7.73 12.18 1.34
N GLN A 394 -8.26 11.03 0.94
CA GLN A 394 -9.24 10.96 -0.16
C GLN A 394 -10.51 11.76 0.15
N ARG A 395 -11.03 11.69 1.38
CA ARG A 395 -12.19 12.47 1.82
C ARG A 395 -11.92 13.97 1.70
N SER A 396 -10.80 14.44 2.24
CA SER A 396 -10.34 15.82 2.14
C SER A 396 -10.18 16.29 0.69
N VAL A 397 -9.57 15.49 -0.17
CA VAL A 397 -9.41 15.85 -1.59
C VAL A 397 -10.75 15.96 -2.30
N ARG A 398 -11.70 15.04 -2.03
CA ARG A 398 -13.06 15.14 -2.59
C ARG A 398 -13.76 16.41 -2.10
N GLU A 399 -13.72 16.70 -0.80
CA GLU A 399 -14.32 17.91 -0.21
C GLU A 399 -13.75 19.21 -0.81
N TYR A 400 -12.47 19.22 -1.18
CA TYR A 400 -11.82 20.35 -1.83
C TYR A 400 -12.33 20.57 -3.28
N VAL A 401 -12.51 19.50 -4.06
CA VAL A 401 -12.87 19.59 -5.49
C VAL A 401 -14.36 19.90 -5.70
N MET A 402 -15.23 19.46 -4.78
CA MET A 402 -16.69 19.56 -4.92
C MET A 402 -17.22 20.96 -5.35
N PRO A 403 -16.70 22.10 -4.88
CA PRO A 403 -17.14 23.44 -5.30
C PRO A 403 -16.77 23.87 -6.73
N TYR A 404 -15.81 23.18 -7.35
CA TYR A 404 -15.21 23.60 -8.63
C TYR A 404 -15.84 22.93 -9.85
N GLY A 405 -16.72 21.95 -9.64
CA GLY A 405 -17.32 21.21 -10.74
C GLY A 405 -18.52 21.90 -11.39
N SER A 406 -18.83 21.47 -12.61
CA SER A 406 -19.99 21.89 -13.42
C SER A 406 -21.35 21.73 -12.72
N SER A 407 -22.36 22.48 -13.18
CA SER A 407 -23.73 22.52 -12.63
C SER A 407 -24.50 21.18 -12.71
N SER A 408 -24.02 20.21 -13.49
CA SER A 408 -24.52 18.83 -13.48
C SER A 408 -23.69 17.99 -12.50
N GLY A 409 -24.17 17.77 -11.28
CA GLY A 409 -23.42 17.14 -10.17
C GLY A 409 -22.72 15.80 -10.47
N ALA A 410 -23.04 15.11 -11.56
CA ALA A 410 -22.37 13.88 -12.01
C ALA A 410 -20.92 14.09 -12.50
N GLY A 411 -20.61 15.18 -13.20
CA GLY A 411 -19.24 15.46 -13.68
C GLY A 411 -18.26 15.72 -12.52
N ASN A 412 -18.78 16.32 -11.45
CA ASN A 412 -18.01 16.78 -10.29
C ASN A 412 -17.49 15.60 -9.46
N LEU A 413 -18.29 14.54 -9.38
CA LEU A 413 -17.94 13.32 -8.64
C LEU A 413 -16.84 12.53 -9.37
N ALA A 414 -16.82 12.55 -10.70
CA ALA A 414 -15.81 11.87 -11.49
C ALA A 414 -14.42 12.52 -11.33
N ASP A 415 -14.34 13.85 -11.45
CA ASP A 415 -13.09 14.60 -11.27
C ASP A 415 -12.57 14.50 -9.83
N ALA A 416 -13.47 14.62 -8.84
CA ALA A 416 -13.14 14.43 -7.42
C ALA A 416 -12.60 13.02 -7.16
N SER A 417 -13.21 11.99 -7.74
CA SER A 417 -12.77 10.60 -7.59
C SER A 417 -11.42 10.36 -8.26
N LYS A 418 -11.18 10.95 -9.44
CA LYS A 418 -9.91 10.85 -10.15
C LYS A 418 -8.76 11.50 -9.37
N LEU A 419 -8.96 12.72 -8.84
CA LEU A 419 -7.94 13.39 -8.05
C LEU A 419 -7.70 12.69 -6.71
N ALA A 420 -8.75 12.20 -6.05
CA ALA A 420 -8.63 11.41 -4.82
C ALA A 420 -7.87 10.09 -5.07
N GLY A 421 -8.13 9.41 -6.19
CA GLY A 421 -7.37 8.22 -6.59
C GLY A 421 -5.89 8.52 -6.80
N ARG A 422 -5.56 9.65 -7.46
CA ARG A 422 -4.16 10.09 -7.60
C ARG A 422 -3.51 10.41 -6.25
N ALA A 423 -4.24 11.03 -5.32
CA ALA A 423 -3.72 11.32 -3.98
C ALA A 423 -3.46 10.04 -3.18
N SER A 424 -4.34 9.04 -3.29
CA SER A 424 -4.15 7.71 -2.69
C SER A 424 -2.94 7.00 -3.26
N LEU A 425 -2.74 7.04 -4.58
CA LEU A 425 -1.56 6.47 -5.23
C LEU A 425 -0.27 7.13 -4.72
N LEU A 426 -0.22 8.47 -4.67
CA LEU A 426 0.92 9.21 -4.10
C LEU A 426 1.17 8.88 -2.61
N PHE A 427 0.10 8.62 -1.84
CA PHE A 427 0.22 8.23 -0.44
C PHE A 427 0.93 6.89 -0.30
N TRP A 428 0.47 5.87 -1.03
CA TRP A 428 1.09 4.56 -0.99
C TRP A 428 2.51 4.56 -1.59
N GLU A 429 2.77 5.32 -2.64
CA GLU A 429 4.13 5.52 -3.18
C GLU A 429 5.10 6.13 -2.15
N ARG A 430 4.63 7.03 -1.28
CA ARG A 430 5.45 7.59 -0.19
C ARG A 430 5.62 6.63 0.98
N CYS A 431 4.67 5.72 1.19
CA CYS A 431 4.73 4.70 2.24
C CYS A 431 5.60 3.50 1.83
N ASP A 432 5.66 3.15 0.54
CA ASP A 432 6.39 1.97 0.02
C ASP A 432 7.87 1.92 0.46
N PRO A 433 8.68 3.01 0.36
CA PRO A 433 10.06 3.02 0.84
C PRO A 433 10.18 2.86 2.36
N LEU A 434 9.10 3.11 3.10
CA LEU A 434 9.07 3.03 4.56
C LEU A 434 8.63 1.64 5.05
N LYS A 435 8.19 0.72 4.17
CA LYS A 435 7.56 -0.57 4.56
C LYS A 435 8.34 -1.35 5.64
N GLN A 436 9.65 -1.53 5.49
CA GLN A 436 10.45 -2.28 6.47
C GLN A 436 10.58 -1.50 7.79
N ARG A 437 10.69 -0.17 7.72
CA ARG A 437 10.71 0.68 8.91
C ARG A 437 9.37 0.62 9.65
N ILE A 438 8.25 0.64 8.95
CA ILE A 438 6.89 0.50 9.53
C ILE A 438 6.80 -0.83 10.28
N ILE A 439 7.20 -1.93 9.63
CA ILE A 439 7.20 -3.27 10.23
C ILE A 439 8.09 -3.33 11.48
N ASN A 440 9.29 -2.76 11.43
CA ASN A 440 10.25 -2.76 12.53
C ASN A 440 9.78 -1.91 13.73
N LEU A 441 9.14 -0.76 13.49
CA LEU A 441 8.62 0.09 14.57
C LEU A 441 7.51 -0.60 15.39
N CYS A 442 6.77 -1.52 14.77
CA CYS A 442 5.74 -2.32 15.44
C CYS A 442 6.33 -3.31 16.46
N ARG A 443 7.60 -3.72 16.30
CA ARG A 443 8.30 -4.55 17.31
C ARG A 443 8.57 -3.77 18.60
N ASN A 444 9.00 -2.51 18.45
CA ASN A 444 9.49 -1.69 19.55
C ASN A 444 8.40 -0.82 20.20
N ASN A 445 7.14 -0.98 19.78
CA ASN A 445 6.00 -0.16 20.23
C ASN A 445 6.23 1.36 20.02
N GLU A 446 6.93 1.74 18.95
CA GLU A 446 7.23 3.14 18.60
C GLU A 446 6.14 3.77 17.70
N SER A 447 4.90 3.28 17.79
CA SER A 447 3.75 3.73 17.01
C SER A 447 3.56 5.25 16.93
N PRO A 448 3.77 6.06 18.00
CA PRO A 448 3.60 7.52 17.90
C PRO A 448 4.52 8.19 16.88
N LYS A 449 5.77 7.71 16.74
CA LYS A 449 6.73 8.24 15.75
C LYS A 449 6.30 7.90 14.33
N LEU A 450 5.76 6.69 14.14
CA LEU A 450 5.20 6.26 12.87
C LEU A 450 4.02 7.16 12.48
N ARG A 451 3.02 7.30 13.35
CA ARG A 451 1.81 8.07 13.08
C ARG A 451 2.12 9.52 12.70
N SER A 452 2.96 10.20 13.47
CA SER A 452 3.39 11.58 13.17
C SER A 452 3.96 11.71 11.74
N ARG A 453 4.79 10.74 11.31
CA ARG A 453 5.34 10.74 9.95
C ARG A 453 4.29 10.48 8.88
N ILE A 454 3.32 9.60 9.13
CA ILE A 454 2.20 9.33 8.21
C ILE A 454 1.30 10.57 8.09
N ASP A 455 1.05 11.27 9.21
CA ASP A 455 0.27 12.50 9.23
C ASP A 455 0.95 13.57 8.36
N ASP A 456 2.27 13.73 8.49
CA ASP A 456 3.04 14.63 7.63
C ASP A 456 2.87 14.29 6.14
N ILE A 457 2.92 13.01 5.79
CA ILE A 457 2.72 12.54 4.41
C ILE A 457 1.34 12.93 3.89
N VAL A 458 0.28 12.72 4.68
CA VAL A 458 -1.10 13.13 4.33
C VAL A 458 -1.18 14.63 4.06
N LEU A 459 -0.64 15.44 4.98
CA LEU A 459 -0.72 16.89 4.88
C LEU A 459 0.10 17.42 3.70
N ASP A 460 1.28 16.86 3.45
CA ASP A 460 2.12 17.22 2.31
C ASP A 460 1.43 16.91 0.99
N ILE A 461 0.87 15.70 0.84
CA ILE A 461 0.17 15.32 -0.39
C ILE A 461 -1.04 16.21 -0.59
N PHE A 462 -1.86 16.43 0.45
CA PHE A 462 -3.01 17.33 0.37
C PHE A 462 -2.59 18.73 -0.11
N ASN A 463 -1.51 19.28 0.44
CA ASN A 463 -0.99 20.58 0.01
C ASN A 463 -0.46 20.61 -1.43
N ILE A 464 0.00 19.48 -1.97
CA ILE A 464 0.45 19.35 -3.36
C ILE A 464 -0.74 19.26 -4.32
N VAL A 465 -1.78 18.48 -3.96
CA VAL A 465 -2.91 18.23 -4.87
C VAL A 465 -4.02 19.29 -4.76
N CYS A 466 -4.11 20.00 -3.64
CA CYS A 466 -5.12 21.04 -3.38
C CYS A 466 -4.45 22.42 -3.30
N PRO A 467 -4.46 23.21 -4.40
CA PRO A 467 -3.83 24.53 -4.42
C PRO A 467 -4.57 25.54 -3.52
N LYS A 468 -3.85 26.55 -3.04
CA LYS A 468 -4.37 27.59 -2.13
C LYS A 468 -3.93 29.00 -2.51
N THR A 469 -3.82 29.26 -3.80
CA THR A 469 -3.21 30.50 -4.33
C THR A 469 -4.12 31.73 -4.26
N SER A 470 -5.44 31.54 -4.38
CA SER A 470 -6.42 32.61 -4.21
C SER A 470 -7.09 32.52 -2.85
N SER A 471 -7.66 33.64 -2.36
CA SER A 471 -8.41 33.66 -1.10
C SER A 471 -9.64 32.73 -1.11
N ARG A 472 -10.25 32.50 -2.28
CA ARG A 472 -11.32 31.49 -2.44
C ARG A 472 -10.78 30.08 -2.27
N GLN A 473 -9.70 29.74 -2.99
CA GLN A 473 -9.05 28.43 -2.86
C GLN A 473 -8.56 28.18 -1.44
N LEU A 474 -8.06 29.20 -0.75
CA LEU A 474 -7.62 29.10 0.64
C LEU A 474 -8.78 28.74 1.59
N LEU A 475 -9.98 29.29 1.37
CA LEU A 475 -11.16 28.91 2.15
C LEU A 475 -11.60 27.47 1.87
N ASP A 476 -11.68 27.08 0.60
CA ASP A 476 -12.05 25.70 0.22
C ASP A 476 -11.01 24.69 0.73
N TRP A 477 -9.72 25.04 0.67
CA TRP A 477 -8.61 24.29 1.24
C TRP A 477 -8.74 24.13 2.76
N ALA A 478 -9.03 25.20 3.48
CA ALA A 478 -9.17 25.16 4.94
C ALA A 478 -10.39 24.37 5.40
N ARG A 479 -11.48 24.46 4.64
CA ARG A 479 -12.68 23.66 4.86
C ARG A 479 -12.37 22.17 4.70
N ALA A 480 -11.70 21.80 3.62
CA ALA A 480 -11.36 20.43 3.28
C ALA A 480 -10.10 19.89 4.00
N TYR A 481 -9.42 20.71 4.80
CA TYR A 481 -8.14 20.36 5.41
C TYR A 481 -8.21 19.06 6.24
N PRO A 482 -7.24 18.13 6.11
CA PRO A 482 -7.27 16.87 6.84
C PRO A 482 -7.38 17.07 8.35
N SER A 483 -8.29 16.32 8.98
CA SER A 483 -8.56 16.40 10.43
C SER A 483 -7.31 16.20 11.28
N VAL A 484 -6.42 15.29 10.87
CA VAL A 484 -5.17 14.96 11.55
C VAL A 484 -4.22 16.15 11.72
N GLY A 485 -4.30 17.14 10.82
CA GLY A 485 -3.46 18.33 10.89
C GLY A 485 -4.09 19.50 11.64
N ARG A 486 -5.38 19.47 11.98
CA ARG A 486 -6.09 20.67 12.50
C ARG A 486 -5.56 21.14 13.84
N ALA A 487 -5.22 20.21 14.74
CA ALA A 487 -4.65 20.55 16.04
C ALA A 487 -3.31 21.30 15.93
N ARG A 488 -2.56 21.13 14.82
CA ARG A 488 -1.28 21.82 14.58
C ARG A 488 -1.45 23.33 14.37
N TRP A 489 -2.67 23.80 14.12
CA TRP A 489 -2.98 25.22 13.91
C TRP A 489 -3.43 25.94 15.19
N ALA A 490 -3.63 25.22 16.29
CA ALA A 490 -3.88 25.84 17.58
C ALA A 490 -2.61 26.53 18.09
N ARG A 491 -2.67 27.85 18.32
CA ARG A 491 -1.55 28.60 18.90
C ARG A 491 -1.67 28.70 20.41
N SER A 492 -0.53 28.66 21.08
CA SER A 492 -0.42 29.08 22.47
C SER A 492 -0.49 30.61 22.56
N ARG A 493 -1.14 31.09 23.61
CA ARG A 493 -1.19 32.53 23.89
C ARG A 493 0.20 33.04 24.24
N SER A 494 0.51 34.22 23.73
CA SER A 494 1.76 34.93 24.02
C SER A 494 1.65 35.62 25.36
N PRO A 495 2.47 35.27 26.38
CA PRO A 495 2.42 35.91 27.70
C PRO A 495 2.61 37.42 27.61
N LYS A 496 3.42 37.89 26.65
CA LYS A 496 3.62 39.32 26.38
C LYS A 496 2.32 39.99 25.95
N MET A 497 1.54 39.35 25.07
CA MET A 497 0.27 39.91 24.61
C MET A 497 -0.79 39.85 25.72
N GLU A 498 -0.81 38.79 26.53
CA GLU A 498 -1.70 38.70 27.69
C GLU A 498 -1.47 39.85 28.68
N VAL A 499 -0.20 40.13 29.03
CA VAL A 499 0.15 41.26 29.90
C VAL A 499 -0.34 42.59 29.32
N PHE A 500 -0.16 42.81 28.01
CA PHE A 500 -0.68 44.00 27.35
C PHE A 500 -2.20 44.10 27.46
N ILE A 501 -2.93 43.02 27.13
CA ILE A 501 -4.40 42.99 27.20
C ILE A 501 -4.90 43.22 28.64
N SER A 502 -4.30 42.57 29.64
CA SER A 502 -4.63 42.79 31.05
C SER A 502 -4.42 44.24 31.48
N ARG A 503 -3.34 44.88 31.04
CA ARG A 503 -3.06 46.30 31.32
C ARG A 503 -4.12 47.21 30.69
N ILE A 504 -4.55 46.94 29.46
CA ILE A 504 -5.61 47.73 28.82
C ILE A 504 -6.97 47.52 29.53
N LEU A 505 -7.32 46.29 29.90
CA LEU A 505 -8.54 46.00 30.69
C LEU A 505 -8.54 46.75 32.03
N GLN A 506 -7.39 46.80 32.71
CA GLN A 506 -7.24 47.55 33.95
C GLN A 506 -7.46 49.05 33.75
N ILE A 507 -6.90 49.64 32.69
CA ILE A 507 -7.09 51.06 32.34
C ILE A 507 -8.57 51.34 32.05
N ILE A 508 -9.24 50.48 31.27
CA ILE A 508 -10.67 50.61 30.96
C ILE A 508 -11.52 50.58 32.24
N LYS A 509 -11.16 49.73 33.21
CA LYS A 509 -11.86 49.59 34.50
C LYS A 509 -11.64 50.80 35.41
N GLN A 510 -10.43 51.37 35.41
CA GLN A 510 -10.03 52.44 36.32
C GLN A 510 -10.46 53.85 35.85
N SER A 511 -10.51 54.10 34.54
CA SER A 511 -10.76 55.45 34.00
C SER A 511 -11.81 55.44 32.91
N LYS A 512 -12.97 56.05 33.20
CA LYS A 512 -14.05 56.23 32.21
C LYS A 512 -13.62 57.13 31.05
N GLY A 513 -12.75 58.12 31.31
CA GLY A 513 -12.21 59.03 30.30
C GLY A 513 -11.28 58.32 29.33
N ASP A 514 -10.34 57.54 29.85
CA ASP A 514 -9.40 56.76 29.04
C ASP A 514 -10.10 55.65 28.25
N ALA A 515 -11.08 55.00 28.87
CA ALA A 515 -11.95 54.05 28.18
C ALA A 515 -12.71 54.71 27.01
N ALA A 516 -13.20 55.94 27.17
CA ALA A 516 -13.87 56.67 26.10
C ALA A 516 -12.90 57.06 24.98
N ALA A 517 -11.70 57.55 25.31
CA ALA A 517 -10.66 57.86 24.33
C ALA A 517 -10.24 56.63 23.51
N LEU A 518 -10.05 55.48 24.16
CA LEU A 518 -9.78 54.21 23.49
C LEU A 518 -10.92 53.78 22.55
N ARG A 519 -12.19 53.91 22.97
CA ARG A 519 -13.34 53.60 22.08
C ARG A 519 -13.39 54.49 20.85
N ARG A 520 -13.11 55.80 20.98
CA ARG A 520 -13.09 56.73 19.85
C ARG A 520 -11.93 56.44 18.90
N ALA A 521 -10.80 55.92 19.40
CA ALA A 521 -9.68 55.50 18.56
C ALA A 521 -9.98 54.30 17.63
N PHE A 522 -11.17 53.68 17.74
CA PHE A 522 -11.63 52.70 16.77
C PHE A 522 -11.94 53.31 15.40
N ASN A 523 -12.17 54.62 15.31
CA ASN A 523 -12.15 55.34 14.05
C ASN A 523 -10.73 55.89 13.80
N PRO A 524 -10.07 55.56 12.66
CA PRO A 524 -8.75 56.08 12.33
C PRO A 524 -8.60 57.61 12.42
N ALA A 525 -9.65 58.37 12.11
CA ALA A 525 -9.62 59.84 12.17
C ALA A 525 -9.44 60.39 13.59
N THR A 526 -9.86 59.63 14.60
CA THR A 526 -9.81 59.99 16.03
C THR A 526 -8.81 59.14 16.81
N GLN A 527 -7.90 58.44 16.11
CA GLN A 527 -6.87 57.58 16.73
C GLN A 527 -5.93 58.37 17.67
N TYR A 528 -5.73 59.67 17.41
CA TYR A 528 -4.88 60.55 18.21
C TYR A 528 -5.34 60.69 19.67
N GLU A 529 -6.63 60.47 19.94
CA GLU A 529 -7.16 60.55 21.31
C GLU A 529 -6.61 59.44 22.22
N ALA A 530 -6.23 58.30 21.66
CA ALA A 530 -5.63 57.19 22.42
C ALA A 530 -4.09 57.30 22.53
N TRP A 531 -3.45 58.27 21.88
CA TRP A 531 -1.99 58.45 21.91
C TRP A 531 -1.42 58.63 23.33
N PRO A 532 -2.02 59.47 24.21
CA PRO A 532 -1.51 59.66 25.57
C PRO A 532 -1.50 58.37 26.41
N ILE A 533 -2.36 57.42 26.07
CA ILE A 533 -2.53 56.15 26.80
C ILE A 533 -1.60 55.08 26.21
N LEU A 534 -1.65 54.88 24.89
CA LEU A 534 -0.98 53.76 24.23
C LEU A 534 0.49 54.03 23.94
N ILE A 535 0.89 55.25 23.54
CA ILE A 535 2.29 55.54 23.18
C ILE A 535 3.26 55.23 24.33
N PRO A 536 3.00 55.62 25.60
CA PRO A 536 3.89 55.27 26.72
C PRO A 536 4.03 53.76 26.90
N ILE A 537 2.93 53.01 26.78
CA ILE A 537 2.92 51.55 26.92
C ILE A 537 3.73 50.91 25.78
N LEU A 538 3.45 51.31 24.54
CA LEU A 538 4.13 50.78 23.36
C LEU A 538 5.63 51.10 23.34
N THR A 539 6.02 52.27 23.86
CA THR A 539 7.44 52.66 24.01
C THR A 539 8.13 51.76 25.05
N GLN A 540 7.48 51.48 26.17
CA GLN A 540 7.99 50.55 27.19
C GLN A 540 8.15 49.12 26.62
N GLU A 541 7.21 48.69 25.80
CA GLU A 541 7.19 47.37 25.14
C GLU A 541 8.13 47.26 23.93
N LYS A 542 8.86 48.35 23.60
CA LYS A 542 9.77 48.51 22.46
C LYS A 542 9.11 48.23 21.10
N VAL A 543 7.85 48.65 20.94
CA VAL A 543 7.12 48.55 19.67
C VAL A 543 7.59 49.66 18.72
N ASP A 544 7.82 49.33 17.45
CA ASP A 544 8.22 50.33 16.46
C ASP A 544 7.03 51.21 16.05
N LEU A 545 6.97 52.42 16.63
CA LEU A 545 5.95 53.43 16.37
C LEU A 545 6.02 54.07 14.97
N LYS A 546 7.11 53.82 14.21
CA LYS A 546 7.24 54.27 12.81
C LYS A 546 6.69 53.25 11.82
N SER A 547 6.64 51.99 12.22
CA SER A 547 6.02 50.92 11.45
C SER A 547 4.49 50.91 11.58
N ASP A 548 3.85 50.06 10.77
CA ASP A 548 2.42 49.73 10.86
C ASP A 548 2.09 48.80 12.04
N GLU A 549 3.09 48.30 12.79
CA GLU A 549 2.88 47.45 13.98
C GLU A 549 2.00 48.13 15.02
N LYS A 550 2.16 49.44 15.20
CA LYS A 550 1.32 50.22 16.11
C LYS A 550 -0.17 50.09 15.76
N ASP A 551 -0.52 49.98 14.48
CA ASP A 551 -1.93 49.95 14.06
C ASP A 551 -2.65 48.72 14.59
N ALA A 552 -1.93 47.59 14.76
CA ALA A 552 -2.45 46.39 15.41
C ALA A 552 -2.80 46.66 16.88
N TYR A 553 -1.87 47.26 17.63
CA TYR A 553 -2.08 47.59 19.04
C TYR A 553 -3.22 48.60 19.24
N PHE A 554 -3.28 49.64 18.42
CA PHE A 554 -4.37 50.61 18.45
C PHE A 554 -5.72 49.99 18.11
N LEU A 555 -5.79 49.14 17.07
CA LEU A 555 -7.01 48.44 16.69
C LEU A 555 -7.51 47.54 17.82
N VAL A 556 -6.63 46.72 18.39
CA VAL A 556 -6.98 45.75 19.43
C VAL A 556 -7.41 46.46 20.72
N ALA A 557 -6.67 47.47 21.17
CA ALA A 557 -7.03 48.23 22.38
C ALA A 557 -8.36 48.97 22.22
N ALA A 558 -8.60 49.57 21.05
CA ALA A 558 -9.87 50.22 20.74
C ALA A 558 -11.03 49.21 20.68
N ALA A 559 -10.82 48.05 20.04
CA ALA A 559 -11.80 46.98 19.98
C ALA A 559 -12.14 46.45 21.39
N LEU A 560 -11.14 46.23 22.23
CA LEU A 560 -11.32 45.79 23.61
C LEU A 560 -12.13 46.80 24.45
N ALA A 561 -11.89 48.09 24.26
CA ALA A 561 -12.66 49.14 24.94
C ALA A 561 -14.12 49.22 24.47
N GLN A 562 -14.41 48.84 23.22
CA GLN A 562 -15.76 48.78 22.66
C GLN A 562 -16.54 47.54 23.12
N SER A 563 -15.87 46.40 23.25
CA SER A 563 -16.52 45.12 23.57
C SER A 563 -17.06 45.03 25.00
N LYS A 564 -16.54 45.87 25.91
CA LYS A 564 -16.92 45.89 27.34
C LYS A 564 -16.76 44.54 28.04
N VAL A 565 -15.88 43.68 27.54
CA VAL A 565 -15.55 42.40 28.20
C VAL A 565 -14.72 42.65 29.45
N GLU A 566 -14.91 41.81 30.48
CA GLU A 566 -14.12 41.90 31.72
C GLU A 566 -12.81 41.12 31.66
N THR A 567 -12.77 40.08 30.83
CA THR A 567 -11.63 39.17 30.67
C THR A 567 -11.37 38.90 29.19
N ASP A 568 -10.14 38.51 28.86
CA ASP A 568 -9.80 38.13 27.50
C ASP A 568 -10.51 36.82 27.10
N GLY A 569 -11.01 36.75 25.87
CA GLY A 569 -11.73 35.59 25.36
C GLY A 569 -10.82 34.39 25.08
N ASN A 570 -11.39 33.31 24.55
CA ASN A 570 -10.69 32.05 24.27
C ASN A 570 -10.80 31.54 22.83
N GLN A 571 -11.49 32.25 21.96
CA GLN A 571 -11.65 31.90 20.55
C GLN A 571 -10.73 32.76 19.70
N ASP A 572 -10.04 32.18 18.73
CA ASP A 572 -9.36 32.96 17.70
C ASP A 572 -10.37 33.66 16.77
N LEU A 573 -9.87 34.52 15.90
CA LEU A 573 -10.69 35.29 14.97
C LEU A 573 -11.57 34.41 14.08
N GLY A 574 -11.04 33.31 13.55
CA GLY A 574 -11.77 32.41 12.66
C GLY A 574 -12.97 31.79 13.38
N LYS A 575 -12.74 31.24 14.57
CA LYS A 575 -13.79 30.63 15.39
C LYS A 575 -14.83 31.66 15.85
N ALA A 576 -14.38 32.83 16.28
CA ALA A 576 -15.28 33.92 16.69
C ALA A 576 -16.21 34.36 15.54
N LEU A 577 -15.67 34.47 14.32
CA LEU A 577 -16.48 34.76 13.14
C LEU A 577 -17.46 33.64 12.82
N ALA A 578 -17.03 32.38 12.88
CA ALA A 578 -17.91 31.24 12.61
C ALA A 578 -19.12 31.22 13.57
N VAL A 579 -18.90 31.47 14.86
CA VAL A 579 -19.97 31.56 15.89
C VAL A 579 -20.98 32.65 15.54
N CYS A 580 -20.54 33.82 15.08
CA CYS A 580 -21.44 34.90 14.69
C CYS A 580 -22.39 34.53 13.53
N PHE A 581 -21.98 33.61 12.66
CA PHE A 581 -22.76 33.18 11.49
C PHE A 581 -23.40 31.80 11.65
N ALA A 582 -23.19 31.09 12.77
CA ALA A 582 -23.84 29.81 13.05
C ALA A 582 -25.34 29.96 13.36
N ASN A 583 -25.73 31.04 14.07
CA ASN A 583 -27.12 31.27 14.51
C ASN A 583 -28.08 31.73 13.41
N SER A 584 -27.60 31.97 12.18
CA SER A 584 -28.42 32.48 11.06
C SER A 584 -28.96 31.38 10.13
N GLY A 585 -28.90 30.11 10.53
CA GLY A 585 -29.40 28.96 9.74
C GLY A 585 -28.57 28.61 8.50
N ASN A 586 -27.53 29.39 8.21
CA ASN A 586 -26.57 29.23 7.10
C ASN A 586 -25.16 28.95 7.62
N GLY A 587 -25.04 28.21 8.73
CA GLY A 587 -23.79 28.03 9.45
C GLY A 587 -22.71 27.41 8.56
N GLY A 588 -21.60 28.12 8.37
CA GLY A 588 -20.24 27.64 8.10
C GLY A 588 -19.94 26.66 6.95
N GLU A 589 -20.91 26.03 6.30
CA GLU A 589 -20.65 24.85 5.45
C GLU A 589 -20.25 25.23 4.02
N SER A 590 -20.68 26.42 3.56
CA SER A 590 -20.39 26.92 2.22
C SER A 590 -19.38 28.07 2.22
N SER A 591 -18.42 28.02 1.29
CA SER A 591 -17.51 29.13 0.97
C SER A 591 -18.22 30.35 0.39
N HIS A 592 -19.52 30.23 0.05
CA HIS A 592 -20.37 31.34 -0.38
C HIS A 592 -21.17 31.99 0.75
N SER A 593 -21.05 31.51 1.99
CA SER A 593 -21.75 32.11 3.13
C SER A 593 -21.30 33.57 3.37
N PRO A 594 -22.17 34.44 3.94
CA PRO A 594 -21.80 35.82 4.25
C PRO A 594 -20.57 35.94 5.16
N GLY A 595 -20.40 35.00 6.10
CA GLY A 595 -19.20 34.91 6.94
C GLY A 595 -17.95 34.55 6.15
N ALA A 596 -18.05 33.56 5.26
CA ALA A 596 -16.93 33.16 4.39
C ALA A 596 -16.51 34.29 3.44
N GLN A 597 -17.43 35.06 2.86
CA GLN A 597 -17.10 36.20 1.99
C GLN A 597 -16.35 37.32 2.72
N ARG A 598 -16.74 37.60 3.98
CA ARG A 598 -16.04 38.59 4.82
C ARG A 598 -14.64 38.11 5.19
N LEU A 599 -14.52 36.82 5.55
CA LEU A 599 -13.22 36.21 5.79
C LEU A 599 -12.36 36.23 4.52
N GLN A 600 -12.93 35.90 3.36
CA GLN A 600 -12.23 35.94 2.07
C GLN A 600 -11.61 37.32 1.79
N ARG A 601 -12.35 38.41 2.05
CA ARG A 601 -11.84 39.78 1.89
C ARG A 601 -10.65 40.06 2.81
N LEU A 602 -10.67 39.52 4.02
CA LEU A 602 -9.55 39.62 4.96
C LEU A 602 -8.34 38.80 4.50
N LEU A 603 -8.57 37.57 4.03
CA LEU A 603 -7.51 36.70 3.49
C LEU A 603 -6.87 37.26 2.22
N SER A 604 -7.57 38.11 1.48
CA SER A 604 -7.03 38.87 0.35
C SER A 604 -6.16 40.08 0.73
N CYS A 605 -5.98 40.40 2.01
CA CYS A 605 -5.16 41.55 2.40
C CYS A 605 -3.66 41.27 2.25
N ASP A 606 -2.93 42.26 1.75
CA ASP A 606 -1.48 42.18 1.48
C ASP A 606 -0.65 43.13 2.35
N SER A 607 -1.25 43.72 3.37
CA SER A 607 -0.53 44.49 4.39
C SER A 607 -1.27 44.49 5.71
N LEU A 608 -0.56 44.73 6.81
CA LEU A 608 -1.16 44.88 8.13
C LEU A 608 -2.13 46.08 8.14
N SER A 609 -1.77 47.21 7.53
CA SER A 609 -2.64 48.38 7.46
C SER A 609 -3.98 48.08 6.76
N GLU A 610 -3.94 47.34 5.65
CA GLU A 610 -5.16 46.91 4.95
C GLU A 610 -5.99 45.94 5.82
N ALA A 611 -5.34 44.93 6.41
CA ALA A 611 -6.00 43.97 7.30
C ALA A 611 -6.71 44.69 8.47
N CYS A 612 -6.05 45.67 9.10
CA CYS A 612 -6.64 46.47 10.16
C CYS A 612 -7.86 47.27 9.70
N ARG A 613 -7.89 47.77 8.45
CA ARG A 613 -9.06 48.47 7.89
C ARG A 613 -10.23 47.51 7.67
N VAL A 614 -9.97 46.33 7.10
CA VAL A 614 -10.97 45.30 6.83
C VAL A 614 -11.52 44.68 8.13
N LEU A 615 -10.68 44.55 9.16
CA LEU A 615 -11.06 43.98 10.46
C LEU A 615 -12.00 44.86 11.27
N ARG A 616 -11.93 46.20 11.16
CA ARG A 616 -12.76 47.11 11.98
C ARG A 616 -14.27 46.80 11.87
N PRO A 617 -14.87 46.71 10.67
CA PRO A 617 -16.27 46.30 10.56
C PRO A 617 -16.57 44.90 11.11
N MET A 618 -15.62 43.97 11.01
CA MET A 618 -15.79 42.60 11.48
C MET A 618 -15.75 42.50 13.00
N LEU A 619 -14.83 43.22 13.67
CA LEU A 619 -14.76 43.29 15.12
C LEU A 619 -16.01 43.92 15.72
N HIS A 620 -16.54 44.98 15.11
CA HIS A 620 -17.80 45.57 15.52
C HIS A 620 -18.97 44.57 15.41
N LEU A 621 -19.00 43.77 14.34
CA LEU A 621 -19.99 42.70 14.19
C LEU A 621 -19.88 41.64 15.30
N ILE A 622 -18.66 41.14 15.55
CA ILE A 622 -18.38 40.14 16.59
C ILE A 622 -18.89 40.63 17.95
N GLN A 623 -18.63 41.90 18.27
CA GLN A 623 -19.05 42.54 19.52
C GLN A 623 -20.57 42.69 19.61
N SER A 624 -21.24 43.02 18.49
CA SER A 624 -22.69 43.19 18.46
C SER A 624 -23.49 41.90 18.69
N GLN A 625 -22.90 40.74 18.37
CA GLN A 625 -23.57 39.44 18.47
C GLN A 625 -23.45 38.77 19.85
N GLY A 626 -22.68 39.36 20.77
CA GLY A 626 -22.61 39.00 22.20
C GLY A 626 -22.02 37.63 22.57
N ASN A 627 -22.06 36.65 21.67
CA ASN A 627 -21.75 35.24 21.95
C ASN A 627 -20.34 34.80 21.53
N ALA A 628 -19.56 35.66 20.89
CA ALA A 628 -18.23 35.33 20.39
C ALA A 628 -17.16 35.77 21.40
N HIS A 629 -16.61 34.81 22.15
CA HIS A 629 -15.55 35.04 23.13
C HIS A 629 -14.17 35.21 22.46
N LEU A 630 -14.00 36.25 21.66
CA LEU A 630 -12.77 36.55 20.92
C LEU A 630 -11.58 36.80 21.88
N SER A 631 -10.46 36.11 21.63
CA SER A 631 -9.17 36.36 22.28
C SER A 631 -8.45 37.50 21.60
N TYR A 632 -8.40 38.65 22.27
CA TYR A 632 -7.71 39.85 21.81
C TYR A 632 -6.19 39.70 21.91
N SER A 633 -5.68 38.89 22.85
CA SER A 633 -4.25 38.58 22.93
C SER A 633 -3.78 37.77 21.72
N GLN A 634 -4.54 36.75 21.32
CA GLN A 634 -4.24 35.98 20.11
C GLN A 634 -4.38 36.82 18.85
N LEU A 635 -5.44 37.64 18.74
CA LEU A 635 -5.62 38.54 17.60
C LEU A 635 -4.45 39.52 17.44
N LEU A 636 -3.92 40.06 18.55
CA LEU A 636 -2.77 40.95 18.51
C LEU A 636 -1.50 40.24 18.04
N GLU A 637 -1.24 39.03 18.55
CA GLU A 637 -0.11 38.21 18.11
C GLU A 637 -0.21 37.89 16.61
N ASP A 638 -1.40 37.48 16.14
CA ASP A 638 -1.66 37.19 14.73
C ASP A 638 -1.42 38.42 13.84
N LEU A 639 -1.85 39.60 14.25
CA LEU A 639 -1.61 40.84 13.50
C LEU A 639 -0.15 41.25 13.46
N ARG A 640 0.61 41.02 14.54
CA ARG A 640 2.05 41.28 14.56
C ARG A 640 2.80 40.37 13.60
N ASP A 641 2.39 39.11 13.51
CA ASP A 641 2.94 38.15 12.56
C ASP A 641 2.52 38.45 11.12
N PHE A 642 1.31 38.98 10.91
CA PHE A 642 0.76 39.33 9.58
C PHE A 642 1.60 40.36 8.81
N ARG A 643 2.43 41.12 9.53
CA ARG A 643 3.39 42.08 8.93
C ARG A 643 4.43 41.38 8.05
N PHE A 644 4.87 40.18 8.41
CA PHE A 644 5.88 39.43 7.67
C PHE A 644 5.22 38.51 6.65
N ASP A 645 5.75 38.39 5.43
CA ASP A 645 5.10 37.61 4.37
C ASP A 645 4.87 36.13 4.76
N THR A 646 5.85 35.49 5.40
CA THR A 646 5.72 34.11 5.89
C THR A 646 4.72 33.99 7.04
N GLY A 647 4.69 34.98 7.94
CA GLY A 647 3.74 35.05 9.06
C GLY A 647 2.31 35.31 8.57
N ARG A 648 2.15 36.16 7.56
CA ARG A 648 0.89 36.49 6.91
C ARG A 648 0.20 35.27 6.32
N GLU A 649 0.90 34.53 5.48
CA GLU A 649 0.32 33.34 4.84
C GLU A 649 -0.08 32.28 5.88
N ARG A 650 0.72 32.12 6.94
CA ARG A 650 0.38 31.24 8.07
C ARG A 650 -0.86 31.71 8.82
N VAL A 651 -0.96 32.99 9.17
CA VAL A 651 -2.11 33.57 9.89
C VAL A 651 -3.38 33.46 9.07
N LYS A 652 -3.30 33.72 7.75
CA LYS A 652 -4.41 33.51 6.81
C LYS A 652 -4.91 32.07 6.83
N MET A 653 -4.01 31.08 6.77
CA MET A 653 -4.37 29.66 6.85
C MET A 653 -4.99 29.30 8.21
N GLN A 654 -4.44 29.82 9.31
CA GLN A 654 -4.96 29.61 10.66
C GLN A 654 -6.39 30.13 10.81
N TRP A 655 -6.65 31.39 10.45
CA TRP A 655 -7.99 31.97 10.52
C TRP A 655 -9.00 31.20 9.66
N ALA A 656 -8.59 30.77 8.47
CA ALA A 656 -9.42 29.96 7.59
C ALA A 656 -9.74 28.58 8.20
N ILE A 657 -8.75 27.89 8.77
CA ILE A 657 -8.95 26.56 9.38
C ILE A 657 -9.84 26.65 10.61
N SER A 658 -9.61 27.65 11.47
CA SER A 658 -10.41 27.85 12.67
C SER A 658 -11.86 28.25 12.36
N PHE A 659 -12.10 28.95 11.25
CA PHE A 659 -13.44 29.28 10.79
C PHE A 659 -14.27 28.04 10.41
N TYR A 660 -13.64 27.03 9.79
CA TYR A 660 -14.30 25.77 9.42
C TYR A 660 -14.12 24.65 10.46
N GLY A 661 -13.39 24.89 11.56
CA GLY A 661 -13.15 23.92 12.60
C GLY A 661 -14.43 23.60 13.38
N ARG A 662 -14.89 22.34 13.36
CA ARG A 662 -15.94 21.85 14.26
C ARG A 662 -15.38 21.82 15.69
N SER A 663 -16.08 22.42 16.65
CA SER A 663 -15.71 22.30 18.07
C SER A 663 -15.68 20.82 18.46
N ALA A 664 -14.59 20.36 19.04
CA ALA A 664 -14.38 18.97 19.45
C ALA A 664 -15.31 18.49 20.60
N ASP A 665 -16.26 19.31 21.05
CA ASP A 665 -17.11 19.03 22.20
C ASP A 665 -18.46 18.36 21.85
N SER A 666 -18.83 18.21 20.58
CA SER A 666 -20.13 17.64 20.19
C SER A 666 -20.13 16.12 19.95
N SER A 667 -19.02 15.42 20.18
CA SER A 667 -18.92 13.95 20.00
C SER A 667 -19.02 13.15 21.30
N ASN A 668 -19.30 13.80 22.44
CA ASN A 668 -19.47 13.14 23.74
C ASN A 668 -20.92 13.11 24.26
N GLU A 669 -21.91 13.59 23.50
CA GLU A 669 -23.33 13.58 23.91
C GLU A 669 -24.22 12.55 23.18
N GLU A 670 -23.68 11.76 22.24
CA GLU A 670 -24.41 10.64 21.60
C GLU A 670 -23.74 9.28 21.82
N ALA A 671 -23.28 9.03 23.05
CA ALA A 671 -22.93 7.70 23.51
C ALA A 671 -23.43 7.48 24.95
N VAL A 672 -24.75 7.32 25.07
CA VAL A 672 -25.39 6.50 26.12
C VAL A 672 -26.23 5.45 25.43
#